data_AF-A0A8T9ZYF0-F1
#
_entry.id   AF-A0A8T9ZYF0-F1
#
_cell.length_a   1.000
_cell.length_b   1.000
_cell.length_c   1.000
_cell.angle_alpha   90.00
_cell.angle_beta   90.00
_cell.angle_gamma   90.00
#
_symmetry.space_group_name_H-M   'P 1'
#
loop_
_entity.id
_entity.type
_entity.pdbx_description
1 polymer ?
#
loop_
_entity_poly.entity_id
_entity_poly.type
_entity_poly.pdbx_seq_one_letter_code
_entity_poly.pdbx_strand_id
1 'polypeptide(L)'
;MNSRPQPQERRIGVGSGVDPSVAGNYDYASEEIERPELHDDLDELVAGDVRFDTYSRQLYATDASAYEVVPIGVVFPRSTDDVAAVMSYCAERTIPVLPRGGGTSLAGQAVNEAVVLDFTRYMDAVLAVDPESQTATAQPGAILGDIDEQLESHGLKFAPDPAWGDKSALGGAIGNNSTGSHSLVYGKTDAYIEACEVVLADGTVARFGDVPIETLRTDADPDGDLRERIFGAVLAVLDDHAEEIERRYPDLKRNVSGYNLDMLIEEAQTGSVNLARLLAGSEGTLAIVTEATVALEPLPETKSIALLTYDSVLDAVSDVERVLDHDPAAVEVMDDVLLDLARNTEEFEDVVGLLPESTDSVLLVEFYADSDADGRRQVADLIDDRVTDTTDHADRLARHALEAHDADRRATFWKMRKSGLPILLSRTTDEKHASFIEDTAIPVEQLSAFVSDVQSILDDHDTFASYYAHAGPGVLHIRPLISTKTIDGVDRMVSIADEITDLVVKYGGSVSGEHGDGRARTQWNKKLYGERLWSVFRELKTAFDPDWLLNPGNICGDLDMTEQLRFDPSYEFDAGFEPSLEWHTENELQGMTELCHGCGGCRGHQSTTGGVMCPTYRASQEEIQSTRGRANMLRAAMSGDLDPDEQFTDEFLHEVMDVCIGCKGCLRDCPSEVDMAKLKAEVEHEHHERHGPSLRDRLFANVETLAAMGSTVAPLSNWATNLPGAKLLAEKTLGIARERELPTFHRESFTDWFEERGLRVSEPNATRKAVLFPDTYTNYTHPETGRAAVRVLEAAGVQLRLPDVKGSGRPPYSKGFIDRARHIARRNVDALAPLIEDGWDIVAIEPSDAVMFQLDYLDLLDDSQTQRLAQNSYGVMEYLDTYDLDASLPAVDADERLVYHGHCHQKATKKDHHAVGVLRRMGYPVEPLDSGCCGMAGSFGYEAEHYSMSKAIAAILYDQIDDVEGTVVAPGTSCRTQLVDHTEEKPPHPIEKTAAVLDRTKES
;
A
#
# COMPACT_ATOMS: atom_id res chain seq x y z
N MET A 1 -29.37 31.76 29.77
CA MET A 1 -28.82 32.66 28.73
C MET A 1 -27.45 33.14 29.19
N ASN A 2 -26.42 32.39 28.84
CA ASN A 2 -25.04 32.85 28.71
C ASN A 2 -24.35 31.80 27.84
N SER A 3 -24.11 32.21 26.59
CA SER A 3 -23.51 31.46 25.49
C SER A 3 -22.06 31.11 25.82
N ARG A 4 -21.73 29.81 25.72
CA ARG A 4 -20.35 29.33 25.59
C ARG A 4 -19.77 29.83 24.26
N PRO A 5 -18.52 30.32 24.21
CA PRO A 5 -17.89 30.72 22.96
C PRO A 5 -17.48 29.48 22.16
N GLN A 6 -17.65 29.55 20.83
CA GLN A 6 -17.18 28.56 19.86
C GLN A 6 -15.64 28.38 19.96
N PRO A 7 -15.11 27.17 19.70
CA PRO A 7 -13.66 26.97 19.62
C PRO A 7 -13.09 27.80 18.46
N GLN A 8 -12.03 28.56 18.73
CA GLN A 8 -11.29 29.28 17.71
C GLN A 8 -10.38 28.30 16.97
N GLU A 9 -10.46 28.31 15.64
CA GLU A 9 -9.51 27.73 14.70
C GLU A 9 -8.05 28.03 15.12
N ARG A 10 -7.35 27.04 15.69
CA ARG A 10 -5.88 27.03 15.70
C ARG A 10 -5.44 26.35 14.41
N ARG A 11 -5.21 27.13 13.36
CA ARG A 11 -4.44 26.68 12.20
C ARG A 11 -2.99 26.47 12.64
N ILE A 12 -2.59 25.21 12.75
CA ILE A 12 -1.19 24.82 12.93
C ILE A 12 -0.50 25.03 11.59
N GLY A 13 0.43 25.99 11.54
CA GLY A 13 1.26 26.22 10.37
C GLY A 13 2.39 25.21 10.33
N VAL A 14 2.38 24.32 9.35
CA VAL A 14 3.53 23.51 8.98
C VAL A 14 4.60 24.45 8.40
N GLY A 15 5.82 24.35 8.90
CA GLY A 15 6.97 25.16 8.52
C GLY A 15 7.57 24.85 7.13
N SER A 16 6.77 24.43 6.16
CA SER A 16 7.17 24.36 4.76
C SER A 16 6.72 25.65 4.08
N GLY A 17 7.56 26.28 3.26
CA GLY A 17 7.20 27.51 2.52
C GLY A 17 6.11 27.33 1.47
N VAL A 18 5.23 26.33 1.62
CA VAL A 18 4.17 25.93 0.71
C VAL A 18 2.95 26.82 0.95
N ASP A 19 2.35 27.30 -0.14
CA ASP A 19 1.13 28.09 -0.06
C ASP A 19 0.01 27.24 0.57
N PRO A 20 -0.62 27.66 1.68
CA PRO A 20 -1.67 26.90 2.36
C PRO A 20 -2.93 26.69 1.51
N SER A 21 -3.04 27.33 0.34
CA SER A 21 -4.09 27.05 -0.66
C SER A 21 -3.79 25.83 -1.54
N VAL A 22 -2.54 25.33 -1.56
CA VAL A 22 -2.13 24.12 -2.28
C VAL A 22 -1.73 22.97 -1.35
N ALA A 23 -1.59 23.21 -0.05
CA ALA A 23 -1.43 22.16 0.94
C ALA A 23 -2.79 21.48 1.22
N GLY A 24 -2.82 20.14 1.24
CA GLY A 24 -3.98 19.35 1.68
C GLY A 24 -4.14 19.46 3.18
N ASN A 25 -4.51 20.65 3.68
CA ASN A 25 -4.65 20.97 5.10
C ASN A 25 -5.90 20.26 5.67
N TYR A 26 -5.78 18.96 5.86
CA TYR A 26 -6.74 18.14 6.56
C TYR A 26 -6.06 17.65 7.83
N ASP A 27 -6.74 17.79 8.97
CA ASP A 27 -6.20 17.44 10.28
C ASP A 27 -7.35 17.20 11.26
N TYR A 28 -8.20 16.22 10.93
CA TYR A 28 -9.41 15.93 11.69
C TYR A 28 -9.12 15.16 12.99
N ALA A 29 -9.84 15.48 14.06
CA ALA A 29 -9.98 14.68 15.27
C ALA A 29 -11.46 14.66 15.67
N SER A 30 -11.96 13.49 16.05
CA SER A 30 -13.33 13.36 16.54
C SER A 30 -13.52 14.12 17.86
N GLU A 31 -14.76 14.57 18.14
CA GLU A 31 -15.03 15.42 19.33
C GLU A 31 -14.98 14.62 20.64
N GLU A 32 -15.19 13.30 20.58
CA GLU A 32 -15.20 12.43 21.75
C GLU A 32 -13.77 12.07 22.17
N ILE A 33 -13.28 12.77 23.18
CA ILE A 33 -11.96 12.53 23.77
C ILE A 33 -12.08 11.57 24.95
N GLU A 34 -11.36 10.47 24.85
CA GLU A 34 -11.25 9.48 25.90
C GLU A 34 -10.16 9.86 26.89
N ARG A 35 -10.44 9.72 28.19
CA ARG A 35 -9.54 10.19 29.27
C ARG A 35 -9.09 11.66 29.08
N PRO A 36 -10.01 12.64 29.05
CA PRO A 36 -9.70 14.04 28.72
C PRO A 36 -8.67 14.70 29.65
N GLU A 37 -8.62 14.32 30.94
CA GLU A 37 -7.60 14.85 31.86
C GLU A 37 -6.18 14.41 31.47
N LEU A 38 -6.01 13.18 30.99
CA LEU A 38 -4.73 12.66 30.51
C LEU A 38 -4.32 13.33 29.20
N HIS A 39 -5.29 13.49 28.29
CA HIS A 39 -5.10 14.23 27.05
C HIS A 39 -4.60 15.66 27.32
N ASP A 40 -5.33 16.42 28.14
CA ASP A 40 -5.01 17.83 28.43
C ASP A 40 -3.64 17.98 29.09
N ASP A 41 -3.31 17.08 30.04
CA ASP A 41 -2.01 17.06 30.69
C ASP A 41 -0.88 16.84 29.67
N LEU A 42 -1.03 15.88 28.74
CA LEU A 42 0.00 15.60 27.72
C LEU A 42 0.09 16.72 26.68
N ASP A 43 -1.03 17.27 26.22
CA ASP A 43 -1.08 18.38 25.25
C ASP A 43 -0.38 19.64 25.79
N GLU A 44 -0.47 19.91 27.10
CA GLU A 44 0.27 20.99 27.74
C GLU A 44 1.78 20.72 27.88
N LEU A 45 2.20 19.45 27.86
CA LEU A 45 3.59 19.04 28.09
C LEU A 45 4.44 18.97 26.81
N VAL A 46 3.82 18.71 25.66
CA VAL A 46 4.56 18.46 24.40
C VAL A 46 4.34 19.56 23.37
N ALA A 47 5.30 19.73 22.47
CA ALA A 47 5.15 20.58 21.28
C ALA A 47 4.48 19.86 20.09
N GLY A 48 4.45 18.53 20.14
CA GLY A 48 3.76 17.65 19.20
C GLY A 48 2.24 17.65 19.35
N ASP A 49 1.57 16.77 18.60
CA ASP A 49 0.11 16.64 18.65
C ASP A 49 -0.29 15.47 19.55
N VAL A 50 -1.40 15.62 20.27
CA VAL A 50 -1.98 14.58 21.14
C VAL A 50 -3.37 14.24 20.62
N ARG A 51 -3.64 12.95 20.39
CA ARG A 51 -4.90 12.44 19.83
C ARG A 51 -5.44 11.29 20.67
N PHE A 52 -6.46 11.58 21.46
CA PHE A 52 -7.14 10.62 22.33
C PHE A 52 -8.59 10.41 21.88
N ASP A 53 -8.93 10.96 20.72
CA ASP A 53 -10.26 10.86 20.16
C ASP A 53 -10.53 9.46 19.59
N THR A 54 -11.80 9.07 19.54
CA THR A 54 -12.25 7.73 19.17
C THR A 54 -11.66 7.27 17.83
N TYR A 55 -11.69 8.11 16.79
CA TYR A 55 -11.18 7.74 15.46
C TYR A 55 -9.67 7.54 15.45
N SER A 56 -8.91 8.45 16.05
CA SER A 56 -7.45 8.31 16.12
C SER A 56 -7.04 7.05 16.88
N ARG A 57 -7.73 6.72 17.98
CA ARG A 57 -7.46 5.48 18.71
C ARG A 57 -7.70 4.25 17.83
N GLN A 58 -8.82 4.20 17.10
CA GLN A 58 -9.11 3.06 16.23
C GLN A 58 -8.15 2.92 15.04
N LEU A 59 -7.73 4.02 14.43
CA LEU A 59 -6.75 4.00 13.34
C LEU A 59 -5.41 3.37 13.75
N TYR A 60 -5.04 3.51 15.03
CA TYR A 60 -3.79 2.97 15.60
C TYR A 60 -3.98 1.65 16.34
N ALA A 61 -5.19 1.08 16.36
CA ALA A 61 -5.47 -0.19 17.01
C ALA A 61 -4.89 -1.41 16.28
N THR A 62 -4.48 -1.26 15.01
CA THR A 62 -3.99 -2.35 14.18
C THR A 62 -2.59 -2.11 13.63
N ASP A 63 -1.90 -3.21 13.32
CA ASP A 63 -0.75 -3.27 12.42
C ASP A 63 -1.03 -4.30 11.31
N ALA A 64 0.00 -4.87 10.68
CA ALA A 64 -0.16 -5.86 9.61
C ALA A 64 -0.36 -7.31 10.13
N SER A 65 -0.40 -7.51 11.45
CA SER A 65 -0.55 -8.82 12.10
C SER A 65 -2.01 -9.24 12.26
N ALA A 66 -2.23 -10.39 12.89
CA ALA A 66 -3.56 -10.89 13.25
C ALA A 66 -4.18 -10.20 14.49
N TYR A 67 -3.50 -9.22 15.10
CA TYR A 67 -3.94 -8.61 16.37
C TYR A 67 -4.56 -7.22 16.18
N GLU A 68 -5.40 -6.84 17.13
CA GLU A 68 -6.00 -5.52 17.26
C GLU A 68 -6.09 -5.14 18.74
N VAL A 69 -5.55 -3.98 19.11
CA VAL A 69 -5.56 -3.46 20.49
C VAL A 69 -5.75 -1.96 20.47
N VAL A 70 -6.90 -1.48 20.96
CA VAL A 70 -7.18 -0.04 21.03
C VAL A 70 -6.22 0.64 22.01
N PRO A 71 -5.43 1.64 21.58
CA PRO A 71 -4.49 2.34 22.45
C PRO A 71 -5.22 3.26 23.45
N ILE A 72 -4.48 3.71 24.47
CA ILE A 72 -4.94 4.75 25.41
C ILE A 72 -5.12 6.07 24.65
N GLY A 73 -4.18 6.36 23.75
CA GLY A 73 -4.14 7.55 22.89
C GLY A 73 -2.84 7.58 22.11
N VAL A 74 -2.71 8.51 21.18
CA VAL A 74 -1.56 8.64 20.29
C VAL A 74 -0.93 10.02 20.47
N VAL A 75 0.40 10.07 20.54
CA VAL A 75 1.18 11.31 20.56
C VAL A 75 2.13 11.30 19.37
N PHE A 76 2.21 12.43 18.69
CA PHE A 76 3.10 12.69 17.56
C PHE A 76 4.22 13.63 18.03
N PRO A 77 5.28 13.12 18.68
CA PRO A 77 6.34 13.96 19.23
C PRO A 77 7.11 14.68 18.12
N ARG A 78 7.64 15.87 18.41
CA ARG A 78 8.50 16.64 17.51
C ARG A 78 9.97 16.63 17.90
N SER A 79 10.30 16.10 19.08
CA SER A 79 11.66 16.10 19.62
C SER A 79 11.85 15.04 20.71
N THR A 80 13.12 14.77 21.04
CA THR A 80 13.50 13.96 22.21
C THR A 80 12.91 14.52 23.51
N ASP A 81 12.80 15.84 23.65
CA ASP A 81 12.21 16.49 24.84
C ASP A 81 10.72 16.14 24.99
N ASP A 82 9.95 16.10 23.89
CA ASP A 82 8.55 15.67 23.92
C ASP A 82 8.44 14.20 24.38
N VAL A 83 9.28 13.32 23.84
CA VAL A 83 9.31 11.89 24.20
C VAL A 83 9.65 11.72 25.69
N ALA A 84 10.67 12.43 26.18
CA ALA A 84 11.08 12.41 27.58
C ALA A 84 9.97 12.93 28.51
N ALA A 85 9.26 13.99 28.10
CA ALA A 85 8.14 14.53 28.86
C ALA A 85 6.97 13.55 28.97
N VAL A 86 6.57 12.92 27.86
CA VAL A 86 5.53 11.88 27.86
C VAL A 86 5.94 10.70 28.73
N MET A 87 7.15 10.17 28.54
CA MET A 87 7.61 9.01 29.29
C MET A 87 7.72 9.31 30.79
N SER A 88 8.26 10.47 31.19
CA SER A 88 8.32 10.89 32.60
C SER A 88 6.91 10.96 33.21
N TYR A 89 5.97 11.61 32.52
CA TYR A 89 4.59 11.76 32.98
C TYR A 89 3.90 10.40 33.15
N CYS A 90 4.07 9.51 32.16
CA CYS A 90 3.52 8.16 32.14
C CYS A 90 4.14 7.28 33.24
N ALA A 91 5.45 7.38 33.47
CA ALA A 91 6.17 6.66 34.51
C ALA A 91 5.63 6.98 35.91
N GLU A 92 5.46 8.27 36.22
CA GLU A 92 4.89 8.73 37.49
C GLU A 92 3.48 8.19 37.78
N ARG A 93 2.75 7.80 36.74
CA ARG A 93 1.34 7.37 36.79
C ARG A 93 1.13 5.91 36.41
N THR A 94 2.21 5.17 36.16
CA THR A 94 2.17 3.76 35.76
C THR A 94 1.32 3.55 34.49
N ILE A 95 1.50 4.43 33.50
CA ILE A 95 0.83 4.37 32.20
C ILE A 95 1.80 3.75 31.18
N PRO A 96 1.43 2.69 30.46
CA PRO A 96 2.28 2.09 29.44
C PRO A 96 2.53 3.01 28.24
N VAL A 97 3.69 2.87 27.61
CA VAL A 97 4.10 3.62 26.42
C VAL A 97 4.59 2.66 25.33
N LEU A 98 4.18 2.91 24.09
CA LEU A 98 4.56 2.12 22.91
C LEU A 98 5.20 3.03 21.86
N PRO A 99 6.52 2.94 21.61
CA PRO A 99 7.13 3.58 20.46
C PRO A 99 6.74 2.85 19.16
N ARG A 100 6.26 3.60 18.16
CA ARG A 100 5.74 3.05 16.91
C ARG A 100 6.31 3.75 15.68
N GLY A 101 6.79 2.94 14.72
CA GLY A 101 7.19 3.37 13.38
C GLY A 101 6.04 3.26 12.37
N GLY A 102 6.30 2.68 11.19
CA GLY A 102 5.30 2.57 10.10
C GLY A 102 4.05 1.72 10.40
N GLY A 103 4.05 0.94 11.48
CA GLY A 103 2.96 0.01 11.81
C GLY A 103 2.86 -1.17 10.82
N THR A 104 4.01 -1.66 10.37
CA THR A 104 4.15 -2.73 9.35
C THR A 104 4.43 -4.11 9.94
N SER A 105 4.37 -4.26 11.28
CA SER A 105 4.65 -5.53 11.97
C SER A 105 3.64 -6.63 11.62
N LEU A 106 4.14 -7.87 11.54
CA LEU A 106 3.37 -9.09 11.28
C LEU A 106 3.09 -9.93 12.54
N ALA A 107 3.63 -9.56 13.70
CA ALA A 107 3.55 -10.35 14.93
C ALA A 107 2.88 -9.61 16.12
N GLY A 108 2.37 -8.39 15.92
CA GLY A 108 1.53 -7.69 16.90
C GLY A 108 2.30 -6.85 17.92
N GLN A 109 3.60 -6.63 17.73
CA GLN A 109 4.42 -5.79 18.61
C GLN A 109 4.22 -4.28 18.41
N ALA A 110 3.50 -3.87 17.35
CA ALA A 110 3.19 -2.46 17.10
C ALA A 110 1.80 -2.04 17.62
N VAL A 111 1.11 -2.90 18.41
CA VAL A 111 -0.20 -2.63 19.01
C VAL A 111 -0.23 -2.98 20.50
N ASN A 112 -0.75 -2.08 21.33
CA ASN A 112 -0.87 -2.29 22.77
C ASN A 112 -1.84 -1.28 23.43
N GLU A 113 -2.37 -1.61 24.61
CA GLU A 113 -3.14 -0.65 25.43
C GLU A 113 -2.15 0.31 26.13
N ALA A 114 -1.62 1.25 25.36
CA ALA A 114 -0.57 2.17 25.77
C ALA A 114 -0.78 3.57 25.16
N VAL A 115 -0.04 4.56 25.67
CA VAL A 115 0.18 5.80 24.92
C VAL A 115 1.15 5.49 23.78
N VAL A 116 0.66 5.56 22.54
CA VAL A 116 1.46 5.28 21.34
C VAL A 116 2.23 6.55 20.96
N LEU A 117 3.53 6.42 20.73
CA LEU A 117 4.36 7.47 20.14
C LEU A 117 4.58 7.18 18.67
N ASP A 118 3.93 7.94 17.77
CA ASP A 118 4.15 7.81 16.32
C ASP A 118 5.25 8.77 15.87
N PHE A 119 6.39 8.21 15.45
CA PHE A 119 7.55 8.99 15.01
C PHE A 119 7.48 9.41 13.53
N THR A 120 6.60 8.81 12.74
CA THR A 120 6.56 8.96 11.27
C THR A 120 5.97 10.28 10.78
N ARG A 121 5.36 11.09 11.66
CA ARG A 121 4.76 12.38 11.29
C ARG A 121 5.73 13.56 11.38
N TYR A 122 6.60 13.59 12.40
CA TYR A 122 7.44 14.76 12.70
C TYR A 122 8.90 14.44 13.04
N MET A 123 9.22 13.19 13.37
CA MET A 123 10.58 12.75 13.72
C MET A 123 11.09 11.75 12.69
N ASP A 124 11.09 12.15 11.43
CA ASP A 124 11.35 11.33 10.24
C ASP A 124 12.57 11.78 9.42
N ALA A 125 13.37 12.71 9.94
CA ALA A 125 14.48 13.29 9.18
C ALA A 125 15.77 12.46 9.21
N VAL A 126 16.50 12.46 8.09
CA VAL A 126 17.94 12.16 8.04
C VAL A 126 18.70 13.41 8.48
N LEU A 127 19.39 13.32 9.61
CA LEU A 127 20.04 14.46 10.27
C LEU A 127 21.45 14.73 9.74
N ALA A 128 22.19 13.68 9.41
CA ALA A 128 23.55 13.77 8.88
C ALA A 128 23.94 12.53 8.07
N VAL A 129 24.77 12.73 7.05
CA VAL A 129 25.43 11.66 6.28
C VAL A 129 26.92 11.98 6.22
N ASP A 130 27.76 11.02 6.59
CA ASP A 130 29.22 11.07 6.46
C ASP A 130 29.70 9.94 5.54
N PRO A 131 29.93 10.24 4.25
CA PRO A 131 30.42 9.24 3.30
C PRO A 131 31.87 8.79 3.56
N GLU A 132 32.68 9.59 4.28
CA GLU A 132 34.07 9.22 4.57
C GLU A 132 34.14 8.15 5.67
N SER A 133 33.30 8.28 6.71
CA SER A 133 33.15 7.24 7.75
C SER A 133 32.11 6.18 7.42
N GLN A 134 31.40 6.31 6.29
CA GLN A 134 30.29 5.44 5.89
C GLN A 134 29.23 5.33 6.98
N THR A 135 28.75 6.47 7.48
CA THR A 135 27.70 6.50 8.50
C THR A 135 26.60 7.50 8.15
N ALA A 136 25.39 7.24 8.64
CA ALA A 136 24.28 8.18 8.64
C ALA A 136 23.70 8.31 10.05
N THR A 137 23.16 9.47 10.38
CA THR A 137 22.38 9.70 11.61
C THR A 137 20.98 10.15 11.22
N ALA A 138 19.97 9.47 11.74
CA ALA A 138 18.57 9.72 11.40
C ALA A 138 17.65 9.53 12.61
N GLN A 139 16.47 10.14 12.51
CA GLN A 139 15.39 10.00 13.49
C GLN A 139 14.64 8.67 13.29
N PRO A 140 13.99 8.13 14.33
CA PRO A 140 13.35 6.81 14.29
C PRO A 140 12.18 6.69 13.31
N GLY A 141 11.54 7.80 12.92
CA GLY A 141 10.47 7.84 11.94
C GLY A 141 10.93 7.80 10.50
N ALA A 142 12.24 7.95 10.23
CA ALA A 142 12.78 8.01 8.87
C ALA A 142 12.55 6.67 8.15
N ILE A 143 11.89 6.72 6.99
CA ILE A 143 11.63 5.54 6.17
C ILE A 143 12.93 5.05 5.54
N LEU A 144 13.21 3.74 5.59
CA LEU A 144 14.48 3.20 5.12
C LEU A 144 14.74 3.52 3.64
N GLY A 145 13.70 3.45 2.80
CA GLY A 145 13.79 3.83 1.39
C GLY A 145 14.20 5.29 1.17
N ASP A 146 13.72 6.21 2.01
CA ASP A 146 14.05 7.64 1.92
C ASP A 146 15.48 7.92 2.42
N ILE A 147 15.97 7.11 3.35
CA ILE A 147 17.39 7.11 3.76
C ILE A 147 18.24 6.68 2.56
N ASP A 148 17.93 5.56 1.94
CA ASP A 148 18.69 5.03 0.80
C ASP A 148 18.69 5.98 -0.41
N GLU A 149 17.57 6.64 -0.72
CA GLU A 149 17.48 7.63 -1.78
C GLU A 149 18.47 8.80 -1.56
N GLN A 150 18.64 9.25 -0.31
CA GLN A 150 19.62 10.29 0.01
C GLN A 150 21.07 9.80 -0.08
N LEU A 151 21.30 8.52 0.15
CA LEU A 151 22.63 7.90 0.11
C LEU A 151 23.09 7.51 -1.29
N GLU A 152 22.17 7.36 -2.25
CA GLU A 152 22.45 6.88 -3.60
C GLU A 152 23.54 7.71 -4.31
N SER A 153 23.50 9.04 -4.15
CA SER A 153 24.48 9.97 -4.75
C SER A 153 25.91 9.76 -4.23
N HIS A 154 26.08 9.09 -3.09
CA HIS A 154 27.35 8.72 -2.48
C HIS A 154 27.80 7.29 -2.81
N GLY A 155 26.99 6.52 -3.55
CA GLY A 155 27.27 5.11 -3.83
C GLY A 155 27.15 4.22 -2.58
N LEU A 156 26.39 4.66 -1.58
CA LEU A 156 26.18 3.99 -0.30
C LEU A 156 24.69 3.65 -0.12
N LYS A 157 24.41 2.75 0.82
CA LYS A 157 23.06 2.45 1.31
C LYS A 157 23.10 2.02 2.78
N PHE A 158 21.95 2.07 3.44
CA PHE A 158 21.73 1.29 4.65
C PHE A 158 21.52 -0.17 4.25
N ALA A 159 22.25 -1.10 4.88
CA ALA A 159 22.37 -2.44 4.33
C ALA A 159 21.13 -3.33 4.49
N PRO A 160 20.42 -3.33 5.65
CA PRO A 160 19.19 -4.09 5.82
C PRO A 160 18.08 -3.63 4.87
N ASP A 161 17.48 -4.57 4.14
CA ASP A 161 16.58 -4.30 3.03
C ASP A 161 15.25 -5.06 3.13
N PRO A 162 14.45 -4.83 4.19
CA PRO A 162 13.19 -5.54 4.38
C PRO A 162 12.25 -5.35 3.19
N ALA A 163 11.36 -6.33 2.95
CA ALA A 163 10.45 -6.31 1.80
C ALA A 163 9.60 -5.01 1.71
N TRP A 164 9.28 -4.42 2.85
CA TRP A 164 8.55 -3.16 3.02
C TRP A 164 9.46 -1.99 3.43
N GLY A 165 10.73 -1.96 3.01
CA GLY A 165 11.68 -0.89 3.36
C GLY A 165 11.22 0.53 2.97
N ASP A 166 10.31 0.63 2.01
CA ASP A 166 9.68 1.88 1.55
C ASP A 166 8.45 2.30 2.39
N LYS A 167 8.16 1.58 3.49
CA LYS A 167 7.10 1.86 4.48
C LYS A 167 7.58 1.66 5.93
N SER A 168 8.64 0.88 6.13
CA SER A 168 9.25 0.63 7.42
C SER A 168 10.16 1.78 7.83
N ALA A 169 10.01 2.21 9.08
CA ALA A 169 10.81 3.28 9.66
C ALA A 169 12.03 2.71 10.41
N LEU A 170 13.12 3.49 10.51
CA LEU A 170 14.38 3.10 11.14
C LEU A 170 14.20 2.59 12.58
N GLY A 171 13.38 3.26 13.38
CA GLY A 171 13.09 2.84 14.76
C GLY A 171 12.40 1.48 14.83
N GLY A 172 11.52 1.18 13.86
CA GLY A 172 10.90 -0.14 13.72
C GLY A 172 11.89 -1.20 13.26
N ALA A 173 12.80 -0.86 12.34
CA ALA A 173 13.85 -1.76 11.87
C ALA A 173 14.81 -2.15 13.02
N ILE A 174 15.19 -1.19 13.86
CA ILE A 174 15.92 -1.45 15.11
C ILE A 174 15.05 -2.33 16.03
N GLY A 175 13.82 -1.91 16.33
CA GLY A 175 12.93 -2.63 17.24
C GLY A 175 12.72 -4.10 16.88
N ASN A 176 12.63 -4.44 15.59
CA ASN A 176 12.46 -5.81 15.09
C ASN A 176 13.78 -6.54 14.77
N ASN A 177 14.92 -5.85 14.86
CA ASN A 177 16.20 -6.33 14.30
C ASN A 177 16.07 -6.77 12.83
N SER A 178 15.41 -5.94 12.03
CA SER A 178 15.00 -6.29 10.67
C SER A 178 16.18 -6.67 9.77
N THR A 179 15.85 -7.43 8.74
CA THR A 179 16.75 -7.96 7.72
C THR A 179 15.99 -7.90 6.39
N GLY A 180 16.55 -8.48 5.33
CA GLY A 180 15.88 -8.61 4.04
C GLY A 180 16.56 -9.64 3.14
N SER A 181 16.14 -9.67 1.88
CA SER A 181 16.58 -10.67 0.90
C SER A 181 18.09 -10.84 0.79
N HIS A 182 18.86 -9.77 1.03
CA HIS A 182 20.32 -9.79 0.88
C HIS A 182 21.09 -10.06 2.18
N SER A 183 20.42 -10.57 3.20
CA SER A 183 21.04 -10.91 4.49
C SER A 183 22.17 -11.95 4.43
N LEU A 184 22.28 -12.72 3.33
CA LEU A 184 23.44 -13.59 3.12
C LEU A 184 24.75 -12.79 3.06
N VAL A 185 24.66 -11.54 2.58
CA VAL A 185 25.76 -10.57 2.47
C VAL A 185 25.77 -9.63 3.68
N TYR A 186 24.59 -9.10 4.04
CA TYR A 186 24.51 -7.97 4.99
C TYR A 186 24.12 -8.35 6.42
N GLY A 187 23.57 -9.54 6.67
CA GLY A 187 23.07 -9.88 8.01
C GLY A 187 21.85 -9.04 8.42
N LYS A 188 21.79 -8.67 9.71
CA LYS A 188 20.64 -8.00 10.37
C LYS A 188 20.96 -6.55 10.73
N THR A 189 19.95 -5.81 11.18
CA THR A 189 20.07 -4.40 11.61
C THR A 189 21.07 -4.20 12.75
N ASP A 190 21.15 -5.12 13.71
CA ASP A 190 22.09 -5.06 14.85
C ASP A 190 23.54 -4.76 14.46
N ALA A 191 24.05 -5.36 13.39
CA ALA A 191 25.41 -5.18 12.91
C ALA A 191 25.74 -3.74 12.50
N TYR A 192 24.72 -2.97 12.13
CA TYR A 192 24.86 -1.61 11.59
C TYR A 192 24.58 -0.51 12.60
N ILE A 193 24.19 -0.82 13.84
CA ILE A 193 23.94 0.21 14.85
C ILE A 193 25.26 0.60 15.50
N GLU A 194 25.62 1.88 15.39
CA GLU A 194 26.81 2.45 16.01
C GLU A 194 26.49 3.08 17.37
N ALA A 195 25.43 3.89 17.42
CA ALA A 195 24.97 4.56 18.64
C ALA A 195 23.50 4.97 18.53
N CYS A 196 22.82 5.07 19.68
CA CYS A 196 21.45 5.58 19.76
C CYS A 196 21.33 6.62 20.87
N GLU A 197 20.61 7.71 20.62
CA GLU A 197 20.00 8.53 21.67
C GLU A 197 18.65 7.90 22.05
N VAL A 198 18.44 7.69 23.34
CA VAL A 198 17.28 7.00 23.87
C VAL A 198 16.66 7.73 25.05
N VAL A 199 15.36 7.51 25.25
CA VAL A 199 14.63 7.84 26.47
C VAL A 199 14.37 6.54 27.24
N LEU A 200 14.81 6.49 28.50
CA LEU A 200 14.63 5.35 29.40
C LEU A 200 13.24 5.39 30.07
N ALA A 201 12.87 4.31 30.75
CA ALA A 201 11.54 4.14 31.35
C ALA A 201 11.18 5.18 32.44
N ASP A 202 12.15 5.92 32.98
CA ASP A 202 11.92 7.03 33.91
C ASP A 202 11.91 8.41 33.22
N GLY A 203 12.02 8.45 31.89
CA GLY A 203 12.11 9.66 31.09
C GLY A 203 13.52 10.23 30.94
N THR A 204 14.55 9.60 31.53
CA THR A 204 15.94 10.05 31.37
C THR A 204 16.42 9.88 29.94
N VAL A 205 16.99 10.95 29.36
CA VAL A 205 17.68 10.90 28.07
C VAL A 205 19.09 10.35 28.26
N ALA A 206 19.44 9.31 27.52
CA ALA A 206 20.75 8.67 27.54
C ALA A 206 21.27 8.43 26.12
N ARG A 207 22.59 8.22 26.01
CA ARG A 207 23.22 7.80 24.77
C ARG A 207 23.85 6.43 24.97
N PHE A 208 23.45 5.47 24.14
CA PHE A 208 24.03 4.14 24.07
C PHE A 208 24.94 4.02 22.85
N GLY A 209 25.96 3.19 22.99
CA GLY A 209 27.04 2.96 22.03
C GLY A 209 28.05 2.00 22.65
N ASP A 210 29.28 1.97 22.11
CA ASP A 210 30.38 1.17 22.66
C ASP A 210 30.76 1.58 24.09
N VAL A 211 30.77 0.60 25.01
CA VAL A 211 31.12 0.78 26.42
C VAL A 211 32.17 -0.27 26.82
N PRO A 212 33.37 0.14 27.30
CA PRO A 212 34.36 -0.80 27.81
C PRO A 212 33.83 -1.58 29.02
N ILE A 213 34.14 -2.88 29.11
CA ILE A 213 33.69 -3.74 30.21
C ILE A 213 34.13 -3.21 31.58
N GLU A 214 35.35 -2.65 31.68
CA GLU A 214 35.82 -2.04 32.93
C GLU A 214 34.99 -0.83 33.37
N THR A 215 34.40 -0.10 32.42
CA THR A 215 33.48 1.01 32.71
C THR A 215 32.19 0.45 33.28
N LEU A 216 31.61 -0.59 32.66
CA LEU A 216 30.45 -1.29 33.22
C LEU A 216 30.73 -1.73 34.66
N ARG A 217 31.87 -2.36 34.92
CA ARG A 217 32.24 -2.85 36.26
C ARG A 217 32.41 -1.74 37.30
N THR A 218 32.87 -0.58 36.87
CA THR A 218 33.13 0.56 37.78
C THR A 218 31.85 1.31 38.10
N ASP A 219 30.97 1.46 37.11
CA ASP A 219 29.80 2.32 37.17
C ASP A 219 28.50 1.54 37.49
N ALA A 220 28.52 0.20 37.48
CA ALA A 220 27.36 -0.60 37.85
C ALA A 220 27.01 -0.44 39.34
N ASP A 221 25.78 0.00 39.61
CA ASP A 221 25.20 0.09 40.95
C ASP A 221 23.74 -0.41 40.90
N PRO A 222 23.40 -1.55 41.53
CA PRO A 222 22.03 -2.06 41.55
C PRO A 222 21.05 -1.14 42.30
N ASP A 223 21.55 -0.27 43.19
CA ASP A 223 20.75 0.73 43.92
C ASP A 223 20.80 2.11 43.25
N GLY A 224 21.54 2.22 42.12
CA GLY A 224 21.77 3.44 41.35
C GLY A 224 20.60 3.88 40.48
N ASP A 225 20.89 4.79 39.55
CA ASP A 225 19.96 5.18 38.49
C ASP A 225 19.74 4.05 37.46
N LEU A 226 18.80 4.22 36.51
CA LEU A 226 18.51 3.17 35.51
C LEU A 226 19.74 2.78 34.70
N ARG A 227 20.62 3.73 34.36
CA ARG A 227 21.83 3.44 33.57
C ARG A 227 22.79 2.55 34.37
N GLU A 228 23.02 2.87 35.64
CA GLU A 228 23.88 2.09 36.53
C GLU A 228 23.32 0.67 36.75
N ARG A 229 22.00 0.52 36.84
CA ARG A 229 21.31 -0.79 36.92
C ARG A 229 21.43 -1.60 35.64
N ILE A 230 21.24 -0.96 34.48
CA ILE A 230 21.43 -1.58 33.16
C ILE A 230 22.85 -2.14 33.05
N PHE A 231 23.86 -1.38 33.47
CA PHE A 231 25.24 -1.86 33.47
C PHE A 231 25.42 -3.10 34.35
N GLY A 232 24.79 -3.11 35.54
CA GLY A 232 24.79 -4.28 36.42
C GLY A 232 24.13 -5.52 35.79
N ALA A 233 22.98 -5.34 35.12
CA ALA A 233 22.27 -6.43 34.45
C ALA A 233 23.08 -6.99 33.26
N VAL A 234 23.68 -6.11 32.45
CA VAL A 234 24.56 -6.54 31.35
C VAL A 234 25.76 -7.30 31.90
N LEU A 235 26.40 -6.84 32.98
CA LEU A 235 27.49 -7.60 33.60
C LEU A 235 27.05 -8.97 34.11
N ALA A 236 25.86 -9.09 34.70
CA ALA A 236 25.34 -10.38 35.13
C ALA A 236 25.19 -11.33 33.93
N VAL A 237 24.67 -10.85 32.79
CA VAL A 237 24.61 -11.61 31.54
C VAL A 237 25.99 -12.12 31.13
N LEU A 238 26.99 -11.24 31.11
CA LEU A 238 28.35 -11.56 30.69
C LEU A 238 29.07 -12.53 31.66
N ASP A 239 28.95 -12.31 32.96
CA ASP A 239 29.73 -13.03 33.98
C ASP A 239 29.07 -14.34 34.41
N ASP A 240 27.74 -14.38 34.52
CA ASP A 240 27.00 -15.49 35.15
C ASP A 240 26.24 -16.37 34.14
N HIS A 241 26.00 -15.88 32.92
CA HIS A 241 25.09 -16.53 31.96
C HIS A 241 25.71 -16.90 30.61
N ALA A 242 26.95 -16.50 30.32
CA ALA A 242 27.63 -16.78 29.04
C ALA A 242 27.56 -18.25 28.60
N GLU A 243 27.92 -19.21 29.47
CA GLU A 243 27.88 -20.65 29.14
C GLU A 243 26.47 -21.16 28.81
N GLU A 244 25.44 -20.58 29.44
CA GLU A 244 24.05 -20.99 29.17
C GLU A 244 23.56 -20.39 27.84
N ILE A 245 23.96 -19.16 27.54
CA ILE A 245 23.67 -18.47 26.28
C ILE A 245 24.27 -19.26 25.12
N GLU A 246 25.58 -19.55 25.16
CA GLU A 246 26.28 -20.35 24.14
C GLU A 246 25.64 -21.73 23.92
N ARG A 247 25.03 -22.32 24.96
CA ARG A 247 24.41 -23.65 24.90
C ARG A 247 23.00 -23.64 24.31
N ARG A 248 22.27 -22.52 24.43
CA ARG A 248 20.83 -22.45 24.15
C ARG A 248 20.48 -21.60 22.95
N TYR A 249 21.28 -20.58 22.67
CA TYR A 249 21.07 -19.76 21.48
C TYR A 249 21.37 -20.60 20.24
N PRO A 250 20.50 -20.54 19.23
CA PRO A 250 20.72 -21.25 17.98
C PRO A 250 21.86 -20.59 17.20
N ASP A 251 22.73 -21.41 16.59
CA ASP A 251 23.81 -20.94 15.72
C ASP A 251 23.25 -20.72 14.31
N LEU A 252 22.72 -19.52 14.08
CA LEU A 252 22.02 -19.13 12.85
C LEU A 252 22.46 -17.74 12.39
N LYS A 253 22.50 -17.53 11.08
CA LYS A 253 22.66 -16.17 10.51
C LYS A 253 21.53 -15.23 10.91
N ARG A 254 20.34 -15.78 11.15
CA ARG A 254 19.14 -15.04 11.50
C ARG A 254 18.48 -15.65 12.72
N ASN A 255 18.50 -14.88 13.80
CA ASN A 255 17.71 -15.10 14.99
C ASN A 255 17.35 -13.72 15.55
N VAL A 256 16.07 -13.47 15.75
CA VAL A 256 15.54 -12.25 16.37
C VAL A 256 14.56 -12.57 17.51
N SER A 257 14.49 -13.83 17.95
CA SER A 257 13.71 -14.21 19.12
C SER A 257 14.45 -13.92 20.41
N GLY A 258 13.74 -13.38 21.40
CA GLY A 258 14.33 -12.93 22.65
C GLY A 258 15.23 -11.70 22.48
N TYR A 259 15.96 -11.35 23.53
CA TYR A 259 16.99 -10.30 23.44
C TYR A 259 18.29 -10.85 22.84
N ASN A 260 19.04 -10.02 22.10
CA ASN A 260 20.34 -10.38 21.50
C ASN A 260 21.48 -10.53 22.53
N LEU A 261 21.36 -11.50 23.45
CA LEU A 261 22.37 -11.72 24.50
C LEU A 261 23.63 -12.41 23.97
N ASP A 262 23.50 -13.26 22.95
CA ASP A 262 24.60 -13.89 22.22
C ASP A 262 25.57 -12.87 21.64
N MET A 263 25.04 -11.81 21.00
CA MET A 263 25.83 -10.68 20.50
C MET A 263 26.62 -9.99 21.62
N LEU A 264 26.02 -9.79 22.80
CA LEU A 264 26.75 -9.21 23.94
C LEU A 264 27.93 -10.07 24.37
N ILE A 265 27.78 -11.40 24.38
CA ILE A 265 28.87 -12.33 24.71
C ILE A 265 29.98 -12.25 23.67
N GLU A 266 29.64 -12.20 22.38
CA GLU A 266 30.62 -12.08 21.29
C GLU A 266 31.40 -10.77 21.37
N GLU A 267 30.71 -9.64 21.50
CA GLU A 267 31.34 -8.32 21.58
C GLU A 267 32.27 -8.19 22.78
N ALA A 268 31.86 -8.70 23.95
CA ALA A 268 32.66 -8.63 25.17
C ALA A 268 34.05 -9.26 25.02
N GLN A 269 34.26 -10.17 24.05
CA GLN A 269 35.57 -10.75 23.73
C GLN A 269 36.58 -9.69 23.23
N THR A 270 36.09 -8.58 22.68
CA THR A 270 36.90 -7.45 22.23
C THR A 270 37.29 -6.47 23.35
N GLY A 271 36.66 -6.61 24.53
CA GLY A 271 36.89 -5.77 25.71
C GLY A 271 35.87 -4.64 25.92
N SER A 272 34.87 -4.53 25.05
CA SER A 272 33.73 -3.61 25.16
C SER A 272 32.44 -4.30 24.66
N VAL A 273 31.29 -3.69 24.94
CA VAL A 273 29.99 -4.07 24.36
C VAL A 273 29.27 -2.83 23.88
N ASN A 274 28.50 -2.93 22.81
CA ASN A 274 27.70 -1.83 22.31
C ASN A 274 26.25 -1.94 22.81
N LEU A 275 25.89 -1.08 23.77
CA LEU A 275 24.55 -1.09 24.36
C LEU A 275 23.45 -0.66 23.39
N ALA A 276 23.78 0.07 22.31
CA ALA A 276 22.80 0.44 21.30
C ALA A 276 22.33 -0.78 20.50
N ARG A 277 23.21 -1.77 20.29
CA ARG A 277 22.88 -3.01 19.57
C ARG A 277 21.97 -3.94 20.36
N LEU A 278 21.94 -3.82 21.69
CA LEU A 278 20.97 -4.53 22.54
C LEU A 278 19.53 -4.05 22.33
N LEU A 279 19.34 -2.84 21.80
CA LEU A 279 18.02 -2.33 21.43
C LEU A 279 17.47 -3.00 20.16
N ALA A 280 18.35 -3.59 19.34
CA ALA A 280 17.92 -4.34 18.18
C ALA A 280 17.14 -5.59 18.62
N GLY A 281 15.91 -5.75 18.12
CA GLY A 281 15.05 -6.88 18.50
C GLY A 281 14.38 -6.70 19.86
N SER A 282 14.54 -5.55 20.51
CA SER A 282 13.91 -5.28 21.80
C SER A 282 12.42 -4.91 21.69
N GLU A 283 11.90 -4.67 20.49
CA GLU A 283 10.51 -4.30 20.23
C GLU A 283 10.03 -3.09 21.04
N GLY A 284 10.94 -2.16 21.36
CA GLY A 284 10.63 -0.98 22.17
C GLY A 284 10.38 -1.28 23.66
N THR A 285 10.74 -2.48 24.13
CA THR A 285 10.56 -2.89 25.54
C THR A 285 11.69 -2.42 26.45
N LEU A 286 12.87 -2.07 25.93
CA LEU A 286 14.01 -1.67 26.76
C LEU A 286 14.16 -0.14 26.86
N ALA A 287 14.05 0.57 25.74
CA ALA A 287 14.13 2.03 25.69
C ALA A 287 13.44 2.56 24.43
N ILE A 288 13.14 3.86 24.42
CA ILE A 288 12.58 4.54 23.25
C ILE A 288 13.72 5.20 22.47
N VAL A 289 13.99 4.76 21.25
CA VAL A 289 15.00 5.37 20.36
C VAL A 289 14.48 6.69 19.81
N THR A 290 15.29 7.75 19.86
CA THR A 290 14.95 9.10 19.37
C THR A 290 15.92 9.63 18.30
N GLU A 291 17.12 9.07 18.23
CA GLU A 291 18.10 9.26 17.16
C GLU A 291 18.97 8.00 17.06
N ALA A 292 19.33 7.58 15.85
CA ALA A 292 20.24 6.47 15.63
C ALA A 292 21.33 6.85 14.61
N THR A 293 22.59 6.55 14.96
CA THR A 293 23.72 6.55 14.03
C THR A 293 23.93 5.12 13.54
N VAL A 294 23.88 4.95 12.22
CA VAL A 294 24.02 3.65 11.55
C VAL A 294 25.20 3.64 10.58
N ALA A 295 25.84 2.49 10.45
CA ALA A 295 26.84 2.21 9.44
C ALA A 295 26.20 1.93 8.07
N LEU A 296 26.93 2.25 7.00
CA LEU A 296 26.50 2.18 5.61
C LEU A 296 27.40 1.24 4.81
N GLU A 297 26.83 0.63 3.77
CA GLU A 297 27.54 -0.28 2.86
C GLU A 297 27.59 0.30 1.43
N PRO A 298 28.64 0.00 0.65
CA PRO A 298 28.69 0.38 -0.76
C PRO A 298 27.66 -0.39 -1.59
N LEU A 299 27.15 0.27 -2.63
CA LEU A 299 26.29 -0.37 -3.63
C LEU A 299 27.11 -1.34 -4.49
N PRO A 300 26.57 -2.53 -4.82
CA PRO A 300 27.23 -3.46 -5.75
C PRO A 300 27.30 -2.87 -7.16
N GLU A 301 28.36 -3.21 -7.93
CA GLU A 301 28.54 -2.69 -9.30
C GLU A 301 27.47 -3.20 -10.28
N THR A 302 27.14 -4.49 -10.23
CA THR A 302 26.03 -5.07 -11.01
C THR A 302 25.43 -6.30 -10.33
N LYS A 303 24.33 -6.81 -10.90
CA LYS A 303 23.54 -7.92 -10.38
C LYS A 303 23.13 -8.87 -11.50
N SER A 304 23.04 -10.16 -11.22
CA SER A 304 22.46 -11.15 -12.14
C SER A 304 21.55 -12.11 -11.38
N ILE A 305 20.50 -12.59 -12.05
CA ILE A 305 19.51 -13.49 -11.43
C ILE A 305 19.36 -14.77 -12.26
N ALA A 306 19.33 -15.90 -11.57
CA ALA A 306 18.81 -17.17 -12.07
C ALA A 306 17.50 -17.49 -11.36
N LEU A 307 16.47 -17.85 -12.12
CA LEU A 307 15.19 -18.31 -11.60
C LEU A 307 15.05 -19.80 -11.95
N LEU A 308 15.34 -20.65 -10.97
CA LEU A 308 15.31 -22.12 -11.10
C LEU A 308 13.89 -22.63 -10.84
N THR A 309 13.42 -23.61 -11.62
CA THR A 309 12.07 -24.17 -11.49
C THR A 309 12.11 -25.61 -10.98
N TYR A 310 11.15 -25.97 -10.13
CA TYR A 310 11.08 -27.26 -9.44
C TYR A 310 9.66 -27.85 -9.53
N ASP A 311 9.59 -29.18 -9.37
CA ASP A 311 8.31 -29.93 -9.34
C ASP A 311 7.65 -29.92 -7.94
N SER A 312 8.33 -29.39 -6.91
CA SER A 312 7.77 -29.23 -5.57
C SER A 312 8.59 -28.26 -4.72
N VAL A 313 7.98 -27.66 -3.68
CA VAL A 313 8.70 -26.85 -2.70
C VAL A 313 9.76 -27.65 -1.95
N LEU A 314 9.51 -28.95 -1.70
CA LEU A 314 10.45 -29.82 -1.03
C LEU A 314 11.72 -30.03 -1.87
N ASP A 315 11.58 -30.18 -3.18
CA ASP A 315 12.72 -30.26 -4.10
C ASP A 315 13.51 -28.94 -4.11
N ALA A 316 12.82 -27.80 -4.12
CA ALA A 316 13.44 -26.48 -4.07
C ALA A 316 14.26 -26.28 -2.78
N VAL A 317 13.67 -26.50 -1.60
CA VAL A 317 14.40 -26.32 -0.32
C VAL A 317 15.53 -27.34 -0.13
N SER A 318 15.39 -28.54 -0.70
CA SER A 318 16.45 -29.56 -0.68
C SER A 318 17.66 -29.17 -1.55
N ASP A 319 17.48 -28.21 -2.46
CA ASP A 319 18.52 -27.74 -3.36
C ASP A 319 19.32 -26.54 -2.80
N VAL A 320 18.79 -25.87 -1.78
CA VAL A 320 19.32 -24.60 -1.26
C VAL A 320 20.78 -24.72 -0.82
N GLU A 321 21.14 -25.77 -0.07
CA GLU A 321 22.52 -25.98 0.40
C GLU A 321 23.52 -25.99 -0.77
N ARG A 322 23.18 -26.68 -1.87
CA ARG A 322 24.03 -26.73 -3.07
C ARG A 322 24.01 -25.44 -3.87
N VAL A 323 22.91 -24.70 -3.86
CA VAL A 323 22.85 -23.35 -4.45
C VAL A 323 23.75 -22.38 -3.69
N LEU A 324 23.84 -22.50 -2.37
CA LEU A 324 24.71 -21.66 -1.54
C LEU A 324 26.21 -21.87 -1.81
N ASP A 325 26.62 -23.05 -2.31
CA ASP A 325 28.01 -23.31 -2.73
C ASP A 325 28.48 -22.39 -3.87
N HIS A 326 27.55 -21.67 -4.53
CA HIS A 326 27.84 -20.69 -5.59
C HIS A 326 27.97 -19.24 -5.08
N ASP A 327 27.96 -19.02 -3.76
CA ASP A 327 28.05 -17.70 -3.10
C ASP A 327 26.99 -16.67 -3.57
N PRO A 328 25.69 -16.99 -3.56
CA PRO A 328 24.64 -16.06 -3.96
C PRO A 328 24.46 -14.92 -2.94
N ALA A 329 24.00 -13.77 -3.43
CA ALA A 329 23.63 -12.63 -2.60
C ALA A 329 22.22 -12.77 -2.00
N ALA A 330 21.31 -13.43 -2.71
CA ALA A 330 19.97 -13.77 -2.24
C ALA A 330 19.50 -15.12 -2.81
N VAL A 331 18.74 -15.88 -2.02
CA VAL A 331 18.06 -17.11 -2.45
C VAL A 331 16.65 -17.10 -1.87
N GLU A 332 15.66 -16.95 -2.74
CA GLU A 332 14.25 -16.81 -2.38
C GLU A 332 13.43 -17.98 -2.93
N VAL A 333 12.56 -18.57 -2.11
CA VAL A 333 11.62 -19.64 -2.53
C VAL A 333 10.20 -19.11 -2.68
N MET A 334 9.46 -19.64 -3.65
CA MET A 334 8.02 -19.47 -3.83
C MET A 334 7.40 -20.82 -4.20
N ASP A 335 6.26 -21.15 -3.60
CA ASP A 335 5.57 -22.42 -3.77
C ASP A 335 4.36 -22.37 -4.72
N ASP A 336 3.70 -23.51 -4.88
CA ASP A 336 2.60 -23.74 -5.80
C ASP A 336 1.38 -22.93 -5.39
N VAL A 337 1.08 -22.86 -4.10
CA VAL A 337 -0.03 -22.05 -3.57
C VAL A 337 0.12 -20.60 -3.99
N LEU A 338 1.32 -20.03 -3.83
CA LEU A 338 1.56 -18.65 -4.21
C LEU A 338 1.51 -18.46 -5.73
N LEU A 339 2.16 -19.34 -6.49
CA LEU A 339 2.19 -19.27 -7.95
C LEU A 339 0.78 -19.41 -8.55
N ASP A 340 -0.07 -20.28 -8.01
CA ASP A 340 -1.45 -20.48 -8.45
C ASP A 340 -2.34 -19.27 -8.18
N LEU A 341 -2.22 -18.66 -7.00
CA LEU A 341 -2.95 -17.42 -6.71
C LEU A 341 -2.48 -16.28 -7.63
N ALA A 342 -1.17 -16.19 -7.87
CA ALA A 342 -0.60 -15.19 -8.77
C ALA A 342 -1.05 -15.38 -10.23
N ARG A 343 -1.23 -16.63 -10.71
CA ARG A 343 -1.79 -16.93 -12.04
C ARG A 343 -3.21 -16.40 -12.22
N ASN A 344 -3.99 -16.33 -11.14
CA ASN A 344 -5.37 -15.86 -11.15
C ASN A 344 -5.50 -14.36 -10.84
N THR A 345 -4.38 -13.67 -10.56
CA THR A 345 -4.37 -12.24 -10.26
C THR A 345 -3.92 -11.47 -11.49
N GLU A 346 -4.78 -10.61 -12.02
CA GLU A 346 -4.55 -9.90 -13.30
C GLU A 346 -3.32 -8.97 -13.27
N GLU A 347 -2.81 -8.58 -12.09
CA GLU A 347 -1.54 -7.87 -12.02
C GLU A 347 -0.32 -8.74 -12.36
N PHE A 348 -0.37 -10.03 -12.01
CA PHE A 348 0.78 -10.93 -11.98
C PHE A 348 0.74 -12.03 -13.04
N GLU A 349 -0.39 -12.19 -13.74
CA GLU A 349 -0.55 -13.18 -14.83
C GLU A 349 0.61 -13.14 -15.83
N ASP A 350 0.99 -11.94 -16.31
CA ASP A 350 2.10 -11.78 -17.26
C ASP A 350 3.46 -12.24 -16.70
N VAL A 351 3.69 -12.03 -15.41
CA VAL A 351 4.95 -12.36 -14.74
C VAL A 351 5.06 -13.87 -14.54
N VAL A 352 3.98 -14.50 -14.06
CA VAL A 352 3.93 -15.95 -13.84
C VAL A 352 3.83 -16.72 -15.16
N GLY A 353 3.23 -16.12 -16.19
CA GLY A 353 3.17 -16.67 -17.55
C GLY A 353 4.54 -16.86 -18.22
N LEU A 354 5.62 -16.34 -17.62
CA LEU A 354 7.00 -16.63 -18.04
C LEU A 354 7.48 -18.03 -17.62
N LEU A 355 6.86 -18.61 -16.59
CA LEU A 355 7.24 -19.92 -16.06
C LEU A 355 6.71 -21.05 -16.95
N PRO A 356 7.46 -22.16 -17.09
CA PRO A 356 6.92 -23.40 -17.68
C PRO A 356 5.64 -23.86 -16.97
N GLU A 357 4.66 -24.38 -17.72
CA GLU A 357 3.33 -24.76 -17.20
C GLU A 357 3.37 -25.76 -16.03
N SER A 358 4.40 -26.61 -15.95
CA SER A 358 4.56 -27.63 -14.89
C SER A 358 5.40 -27.15 -13.70
N THR A 359 5.50 -25.85 -13.47
CA THR A 359 6.31 -25.30 -12.37
C THR A 359 5.46 -25.16 -11.11
N ASP A 360 5.82 -25.93 -10.09
CA ASP A 360 5.16 -25.95 -8.78
C ASP A 360 5.98 -25.18 -7.73
N SER A 361 7.28 -24.97 -7.94
CA SER A 361 8.06 -24.08 -7.07
C SER A 361 9.22 -23.45 -7.83
N VAL A 362 9.72 -22.33 -7.33
CA VAL A 362 10.88 -21.64 -7.90
C VAL A 362 11.87 -21.21 -6.81
N LEU A 363 13.16 -21.21 -7.17
CA LEU A 363 14.19 -20.47 -6.45
C LEU A 363 14.65 -19.28 -7.28
N LEU A 364 14.50 -18.07 -6.77
CA LEU A 364 15.12 -16.86 -7.30
C LEU A 364 16.49 -16.68 -6.62
N VAL A 365 17.55 -16.77 -7.40
CA VAL A 365 18.94 -16.67 -6.95
C VAL A 365 19.57 -15.42 -7.55
N GLU A 366 19.90 -14.42 -6.73
CA GLU A 366 20.60 -13.21 -7.16
C GLU A 366 22.08 -13.27 -6.78
N PHE A 367 22.96 -12.83 -7.68
CA PHE A 367 24.38 -12.64 -7.44
C PHE A 367 24.74 -11.15 -7.51
N TYR A 368 25.64 -10.72 -6.63
CA TYR A 368 26.40 -9.49 -6.82
C TYR A 368 27.68 -9.80 -7.58
N ALA A 369 28.02 -8.93 -8.53
CA ALA A 369 29.18 -9.12 -9.38
C ALA A 369 29.89 -7.79 -9.64
N ASP A 370 31.21 -7.89 -9.83
CA ASP A 370 32.09 -6.78 -10.21
C ASP A 370 31.95 -6.41 -11.70
N SER A 371 31.29 -7.26 -12.51
CA SER A 371 31.00 -6.96 -13.91
C SER A 371 29.88 -7.83 -14.46
N ASP A 372 29.23 -7.36 -15.54
CA ASP A 372 28.17 -8.13 -16.22
C ASP A 372 28.68 -9.48 -16.74
N ALA A 373 29.97 -9.56 -17.09
CA ALA A 373 30.59 -10.81 -17.54
C ALA A 373 30.76 -11.81 -16.38
N ASP A 374 31.04 -11.33 -15.18
CA ASP A 374 31.16 -12.16 -13.98
C ASP A 374 29.78 -12.64 -13.52
N GLY A 375 28.78 -11.74 -13.49
CA GLY A 375 27.40 -12.10 -13.15
C GLY A 375 26.80 -13.14 -14.09
N ARG A 376 27.07 -13.03 -15.40
CA ARG A 376 26.67 -14.05 -16.38
C ARG A 376 27.35 -15.39 -16.18
N ARG A 377 28.62 -15.38 -15.75
CA ARG A 377 29.37 -16.60 -15.46
C ARG A 377 28.81 -17.30 -14.22
N GLN A 378 28.56 -16.58 -13.14
CA GLN A 378 27.96 -17.14 -11.92
C GLN A 378 26.61 -17.82 -12.20
N VAL A 379 25.74 -17.16 -12.97
CA VAL A 379 24.46 -17.73 -13.39
C VAL A 379 24.65 -18.99 -14.25
N ALA A 380 25.57 -18.96 -15.21
CA ALA A 380 25.84 -20.12 -16.06
C ALA A 380 26.39 -21.31 -15.27
N ASP A 381 27.31 -21.06 -14.34
CA ASP A 381 27.92 -22.08 -13.48
C ASP A 381 26.86 -22.74 -12.57
N LEU A 382 25.94 -21.96 -12.01
CA LEU A 382 24.80 -22.46 -11.23
C LEU A 382 23.87 -23.34 -12.08
N ILE A 383 23.50 -22.87 -13.28
CA ILE A 383 22.60 -23.61 -14.18
C ILE A 383 23.24 -24.94 -14.62
N ASP A 384 24.51 -24.91 -15.01
CA ASP A 384 25.24 -26.11 -15.44
C ASP A 384 25.36 -27.16 -14.32
N ASP A 385 25.42 -26.71 -13.06
CA ASP A 385 25.50 -27.58 -11.89
C ASP A 385 24.13 -28.15 -11.45
N ARG A 386 23.08 -27.31 -11.42
CA ARG A 386 21.80 -27.66 -10.79
C ARG A 386 20.71 -28.13 -11.75
N VAL A 387 20.70 -27.66 -13.00
CA VAL A 387 19.61 -27.93 -13.95
C VAL A 387 19.84 -29.25 -14.70
N THR A 388 18.77 -30.02 -14.92
CA THR A 388 18.79 -31.25 -15.72
C THR A 388 17.53 -31.44 -16.58
N ASP A 389 17.72 -31.81 -17.85
CA ASP A 389 16.65 -32.25 -18.75
C ASP A 389 16.27 -33.73 -18.58
N THR A 390 16.95 -34.46 -17.69
CA THR A 390 16.77 -35.91 -17.53
C THR A 390 16.61 -36.31 -16.06
N THR A 391 15.84 -37.37 -15.81
CA THR A 391 15.66 -37.97 -14.47
C THR A 391 16.87 -38.81 -14.02
N ASP A 392 17.91 -38.94 -14.84
CA ASP A 392 19.06 -39.82 -14.59
C ASP A 392 20.09 -39.21 -13.63
N HIS A 393 20.00 -37.91 -13.36
CA HIS A 393 20.82 -37.21 -12.38
C HIS A 393 20.05 -37.03 -11.08
N ALA A 394 20.06 -38.05 -10.21
CA ALA A 394 19.34 -38.03 -8.92
C ALA A 394 19.73 -36.85 -8.01
N ASP A 395 20.90 -36.24 -8.23
CA ASP A 395 21.41 -35.10 -7.48
C ASP A 395 21.03 -33.73 -8.08
N ARG A 396 20.27 -33.66 -9.19
CA ARG A 396 19.86 -32.39 -9.83
C ARG A 396 18.34 -32.30 -9.84
N LEU A 397 17.80 -31.34 -9.09
CA LEU A 397 16.37 -31.22 -8.84
C LEU A 397 15.71 -30.16 -9.72
N ALA A 398 16.42 -29.10 -10.08
CA ALA A 398 15.90 -28.04 -10.96
C ALA A 398 15.65 -28.56 -12.39
N ARG A 399 14.48 -28.25 -12.95
CA ARG A 399 14.03 -28.68 -14.29
C ARG A 399 14.40 -27.69 -15.38
N HIS A 400 14.17 -26.40 -15.11
CA HIS A 400 14.45 -25.31 -16.03
C HIS A 400 15.06 -24.14 -15.27
N ALA A 401 15.64 -23.21 -16.01
CA ALA A 401 16.10 -21.95 -15.48
C ALA A 401 15.76 -20.81 -16.45
N LEU A 402 15.40 -19.66 -15.88
CA LEU A 402 15.30 -18.40 -16.60
C LEU A 402 16.38 -17.46 -16.07
N GLU A 403 16.97 -16.66 -16.96
CA GLU A 403 18.05 -15.74 -16.60
C GLU A 403 17.61 -14.28 -16.72
N ALA A 404 18.14 -13.42 -15.86
CA ALA A 404 18.01 -11.98 -15.97
C ALA A 404 19.34 -11.27 -15.71
N HIS A 405 19.82 -10.51 -16.70
CA HIS A 405 21.10 -9.79 -16.64
C HIS A 405 20.96 -8.29 -16.88
N ASP A 406 19.84 -7.85 -17.45
CA ASP A 406 19.46 -6.46 -17.60
C ASP A 406 18.51 -6.03 -16.47
N ALA A 407 18.46 -4.73 -16.19
CA ALA A 407 17.70 -4.18 -15.07
C ALA A 407 16.19 -4.47 -15.16
N ASP A 408 15.61 -4.34 -16.36
CA ASP A 408 14.16 -4.52 -16.58
C ASP A 408 13.73 -5.97 -16.32
N ARG A 409 14.49 -6.94 -16.81
CA ARG A 409 14.20 -8.35 -16.58
C ARG A 409 14.44 -8.76 -15.12
N ARG A 410 15.46 -8.20 -14.45
CA ARG A 410 15.66 -8.41 -13.01
C ARG A 410 14.51 -7.85 -12.18
N ALA A 411 14.04 -6.65 -12.51
CA ALA A 411 12.90 -6.02 -11.85
C ALA A 411 11.62 -6.87 -12.02
N THR A 412 11.42 -7.46 -13.20
CA THR A 412 10.30 -8.40 -13.44
C THR A 412 10.36 -9.61 -12.50
N PHE A 413 11.52 -10.24 -12.32
CA PHE A 413 11.66 -11.40 -11.43
C PHE A 413 11.46 -11.03 -9.95
N TRP A 414 12.04 -9.91 -9.52
CA TRP A 414 11.81 -9.40 -8.17
C TRP A 414 10.36 -8.99 -7.91
N LYS A 415 9.67 -8.47 -8.93
CA LYS A 415 8.23 -8.18 -8.82
C LYS A 415 7.45 -9.43 -8.44
N MET A 416 7.76 -10.59 -9.02
CA MET A 416 7.13 -11.86 -8.64
C MET A 416 7.29 -12.16 -7.14
N ARG A 417 8.51 -12.05 -6.61
CA ARG A 417 8.81 -12.32 -5.19
C ARG A 417 8.22 -11.30 -4.23
N LYS A 418 8.28 -10.00 -4.56
CA LYS A 418 7.73 -8.93 -3.71
C LYS A 418 6.20 -8.97 -3.62
N SER A 419 5.56 -9.59 -4.60
CA SER A 419 4.10 -9.68 -4.68
C SER A 419 3.51 -10.87 -3.93
N GLY A 420 4.34 -11.75 -3.35
CA GLY A 420 3.86 -12.98 -2.72
C GLY A 420 2.92 -12.75 -1.53
N LEU A 421 3.37 -11.96 -0.56
CA LEU A 421 2.62 -11.65 0.65
C LEU A 421 1.23 -11.02 0.37
N PRO A 422 1.13 -9.96 -0.46
CA PRO A 422 -0.13 -9.44 -0.97
C PRO A 422 -1.19 -10.45 -1.43
N ILE A 423 -0.79 -11.34 -2.34
CA ILE A 423 -1.65 -12.26 -3.05
C ILE A 423 -2.23 -13.29 -2.08
N LEU A 424 -1.48 -13.68 -1.06
CA LEU A 424 -1.97 -14.57 0.00
C LEU A 424 -3.10 -13.96 0.82
N LEU A 425 -3.22 -12.62 0.83
CA LEU A 425 -4.13 -11.86 1.67
C LEU A 425 -5.32 -11.29 0.90
N SER A 426 -5.44 -11.52 -0.42
CA SER A 426 -6.59 -11.09 -1.24
C SER A 426 -7.79 -12.06 -1.19
N ARG A 427 -7.72 -13.10 -0.37
CA ARG A 427 -8.81 -14.06 -0.17
C ARG A 427 -9.93 -13.43 0.66
N THR A 428 -11.18 -13.54 0.22
CA THR A 428 -12.37 -12.95 0.88
C THR A 428 -13.16 -13.92 1.76
N THR A 429 -12.79 -15.21 1.80
CA THR A 429 -13.35 -16.22 2.74
C THR A 429 -12.96 -15.95 4.20
N ASP A 430 -13.59 -16.63 5.15
CA ASP A 430 -13.22 -16.56 6.58
C ASP A 430 -11.84 -17.17 6.85
N GLU A 431 -11.47 -18.27 6.17
CA GLU A 431 -10.11 -18.78 6.29
C GLU A 431 -9.12 -17.85 5.59
N LYS A 432 -8.03 -17.51 6.27
CA LYS A 432 -6.92 -16.69 5.77
C LYS A 432 -5.58 -17.42 5.99
N HIS A 433 -4.61 -17.12 5.14
CA HIS A 433 -3.22 -17.50 5.37
C HIS A 433 -2.64 -16.62 6.50
N ALA A 434 -2.79 -17.08 7.75
CA ALA A 434 -2.54 -16.28 8.95
C ALA A 434 -1.05 -16.24 9.34
N SER A 435 -0.59 -15.09 9.83
CA SER A 435 0.80 -14.82 10.23
C SER A 435 1.05 -15.15 11.70
N PHE A 436 1.18 -16.43 12.04
CA PHE A 436 1.44 -16.85 13.43
C PHE A 436 2.66 -17.77 13.62
N ILE A 437 3.04 -18.53 12.58
CA ILE A 437 4.27 -19.35 12.56
C ILE A 437 5.28 -18.91 11.48
N GLU A 438 4.94 -17.90 10.68
CA GLU A 438 5.57 -17.43 9.44
C GLU A 438 7.08 -17.09 9.46
N ASP A 439 7.83 -17.33 10.52
CA ASP A 439 9.17 -16.75 10.62
C ASP A 439 10.17 -17.70 11.27
N THR A 440 10.02 -18.99 10.99
CA THR A 440 10.93 -19.99 11.53
C THR A 440 12.28 -19.93 10.81
N ALA A 441 13.37 -19.79 11.56
CA ALA A 441 14.73 -19.87 11.06
C ALA A 441 15.34 -21.23 11.43
N ILE A 442 15.77 -22.01 10.44
CA ILE A 442 16.26 -23.39 10.61
C ILE A 442 17.62 -23.52 9.91
N PRO A 443 18.58 -24.28 10.46
CA PRO A 443 19.83 -24.57 9.75
C PRO A 443 19.57 -25.15 8.35
N VAL A 444 20.28 -24.66 7.34
CA VAL A 444 19.98 -24.93 5.92
C VAL A 444 20.00 -26.43 5.62
N GLU A 445 20.93 -27.17 6.22
CA GLU A 445 21.09 -28.62 6.09
C GLU A 445 19.90 -29.41 6.65
N GLN A 446 19.05 -28.79 7.45
CA GLN A 446 17.84 -29.38 8.03
C GLN A 446 16.54 -28.94 7.34
N LEU A 447 16.57 -27.95 6.43
CA LEU A 447 15.36 -27.35 5.84
C LEU A 447 14.43 -28.38 5.21
N SER A 448 14.98 -29.32 4.43
CA SER A 448 14.21 -30.39 3.78
C SER A 448 13.45 -31.25 4.80
N ALA A 449 14.14 -31.68 5.87
CA ALA A 449 13.54 -32.49 6.92
C ALA A 449 12.50 -31.69 7.72
N PHE A 450 12.77 -30.42 8.02
CA PHE A 450 11.84 -29.53 8.70
C PHE A 450 10.57 -29.30 7.87
N VAL A 451 10.69 -28.97 6.59
CA VAL A 451 9.53 -28.76 5.70
C VAL A 451 8.68 -30.03 5.59
N SER A 452 9.31 -31.20 5.46
CA SER A 452 8.58 -32.48 5.43
C SER A 452 7.80 -32.75 6.72
N ASP A 453 8.39 -32.45 7.89
CA ASP A 453 7.71 -32.63 9.18
C ASP A 453 6.59 -31.59 9.36
N VAL A 454 6.79 -30.34 8.92
CA VAL A 454 5.74 -29.29 8.94
C VAL A 454 4.56 -29.70 8.05
N GLN A 455 4.81 -30.17 6.83
CA GLN A 455 3.75 -30.66 5.94
C GLN A 455 2.94 -31.79 6.61
N SER A 456 3.61 -32.69 7.33
CA SER A 456 2.93 -33.76 8.08
C SER A 456 2.04 -33.21 9.20
N ILE A 457 2.48 -32.17 9.92
CA ILE A 457 1.65 -31.48 10.93
C ILE A 457 0.43 -30.84 10.27
N LEU A 458 0.61 -30.13 9.15
CA LEU A 458 -0.50 -29.49 8.45
C LEU A 458 -1.53 -30.52 7.96
N ASP A 459 -1.06 -31.65 7.42
CA ASP A 459 -1.92 -32.80 7.04
C ASP A 459 -2.70 -33.36 8.23
N ASP A 460 -2.06 -33.54 9.39
CA ASP A 460 -2.71 -34.03 10.62
C ASP A 460 -3.78 -33.05 11.15
N HIS A 461 -3.67 -31.76 10.81
CA HIS A 461 -4.63 -30.70 11.13
C HIS A 461 -5.66 -30.42 10.02
N ASP A 462 -5.68 -31.22 8.95
CA ASP A 462 -6.55 -31.05 7.77
C ASP A 462 -6.45 -29.63 7.17
N THR A 463 -5.23 -29.08 7.07
CA THR A 463 -4.97 -27.77 6.45
C THR A 463 -3.73 -27.81 5.56
N PHE A 464 -3.47 -26.74 4.83
CA PHE A 464 -2.27 -26.52 4.05
C PHE A 464 -1.76 -25.08 4.29
N ALA A 465 -0.54 -24.79 3.83
CA ALA A 465 0.08 -23.48 3.97
C ALA A 465 0.69 -23.04 2.64
N SER A 466 0.89 -21.73 2.50
CA SER A 466 1.84 -21.22 1.52
C SER A 466 3.23 -21.07 2.15
N TYR A 467 4.24 -21.39 1.35
CA TYR A 467 5.66 -21.27 1.61
C TYR A 467 6.27 -20.25 0.66
N TYR A 468 6.74 -19.15 1.21
CA TYR A 468 7.63 -18.21 0.52
C TYR A 468 8.74 -17.85 1.49
N ALA A 469 9.97 -17.65 1.03
CA ALA A 469 11.01 -17.43 2.03
C ALA A 469 12.34 -16.92 1.55
N HIS A 470 13.09 -16.36 2.50
CA HIS A 470 14.53 -16.21 2.45
C HIS A 470 15.20 -17.57 2.72
N ALA A 471 15.11 -18.47 1.75
CA ALA A 471 15.58 -19.84 1.90
C ALA A 471 17.11 -19.90 2.15
N GLY A 472 17.87 -18.98 1.57
CA GLY A 472 19.33 -18.90 1.73
C GLY A 472 19.82 -18.86 3.19
N PRO A 473 19.35 -17.93 4.04
CA PRO A 473 19.68 -17.91 5.46
C PRO A 473 18.89 -18.93 6.31
N GLY A 474 18.07 -19.79 5.68
CA GLY A 474 17.28 -20.80 6.38
C GLY A 474 15.99 -20.28 7.02
N VAL A 475 15.49 -19.10 6.63
CA VAL A 475 14.21 -18.58 7.12
C VAL A 475 13.08 -19.03 6.21
N LEU A 476 11.98 -19.49 6.79
CA LEU A 476 10.77 -19.96 6.10
C LEU A 476 9.55 -19.15 6.50
N HIS A 477 8.88 -18.51 5.53
CA HIS A 477 7.55 -17.92 5.73
C HIS A 477 6.46 -18.91 5.39
N ILE A 478 5.92 -19.51 6.45
CA ILE A 478 4.88 -20.53 6.39
C ILE A 478 3.59 -19.91 6.92
N ARG A 479 2.56 -19.81 6.08
CA ARG A 479 1.25 -19.28 6.48
C ARG A 479 0.16 -20.32 6.29
N PRO A 480 -0.26 -21.02 7.35
CA PRO A 480 -1.37 -21.97 7.29
C PRO A 480 -2.71 -21.29 7.00
N LEU A 481 -3.59 -21.97 6.26
CA LEU A 481 -4.95 -21.52 5.99
C LEU A 481 -5.87 -21.90 7.14
N ILE A 482 -6.30 -20.92 7.94
CA ILE A 482 -7.17 -21.13 9.12
C ILE A 482 -8.16 -19.97 9.29
N SER A 483 -9.23 -20.19 10.06
CA SER A 483 -10.16 -19.12 10.48
C SER A 483 -10.14 -18.95 11.99
N THR A 484 -9.68 -17.79 12.47
CA THR A 484 -9.68 -17.45 13.90
C THR A 484 -11.06 -17.01 14.41
N LYS A 485 -12.06 -16.86 13.53
CA LYS A 485 -13.47 -16.61 13.89
C LYS A 485 -14.19 -17.82 14.49
N THR A 486 -13.50 -18.95 14.64
CA THR A 486 -14.07 -20.18 15.19
C THR A 486 -13.21 -20.72 16.30
N ILE A 487 -13.83 -21.32 17.32
CA ILE A 487 -13.12 -21.95 18.44
C ILE A 487 -12.16 -23.03 17.92
N ASP A 488 -12.63 -23.90 17.03
CA ASP A 488 -11.82 -24.97 16.44
C ASP A 488 -10.62 -24.42 15.66
N GLY A 489 -10.78 -23.29 14.97
CA GLY A 489 -9.70 -22.66 14.21
C GLY A 489 -8.65 -21.98 15.10
N VAL A 490 -9.05 -21.39 16.23
CA VAL A 490 -8.12 -20.88 17.25
C VAL A 490 -7.38 -22.04 17.93
N ASP A 491 -8.08 -23.11 18.30
CA ASP A 491 -7.45 -24.31 18.89
C ASP A 491 -6.42 -24.92 17.92
N ARG A 492 -6.74 -24.98 16.62
CA ARG A 492 -5.83 -25.42 15.57
C ARG A 492 -4.61 -24.50 15.42
N MET A 493 -4.82 -23.18 15.45
CA MET A 493 -3.73 -22.19 15.41
C MET A 493 -2.70 -22.45 16.53
N VAL A 494 -3.18 -22.65 17.76
CA VAL A 494 -2.32 -22.90 18.93
C VAL A 494 -1.60 -24.24 18.80
N SER A 495 -2.29 -25.32 18.42
CA SER A 495 -1.67 -26.65 18.28
C SER A 495 -0.57 -26.65 17.21
N ILE A 496 -0.84 -26.08 16.04
CA ILE A 496 0.15 -25.96 14.97
C ILE A 496 1.36 -25.17 15.46
N ALA A 497 1.16 -24.05 16.16
CA ALA A 497 2.26 -23.23 16.68
C ALA A 497 3.10 -23.98 17.73
N ASP A 498 2.48 -24.71 18.65
CA ASP A 498 3.17 -25.49 19.69
C ASP A 498 4.02 -26.61 19.06
N GLU A 499 3.44 -27.38 18.13
CA GLU A 499 4.09 -28.50 17.46
C GLU A 499 5.22 -28.04 16.53
N ILE A 500 5.02 -26.93 15.80
CA ILE A 500 6.09 -26.35 14.98
C ILE A 500 7.20 -25.77 15.87
N THR A 501 6.88 -25.20 17.03
CA THR A 501 7.89 -24.78 18.00
C THR A 501 8.70 -25.99 18.50
N ASP A 502 8.08 -27.17 18.68
CA ASP A 502 8.83 -28.40 18.97
C ASP A 502 9.78 -28.80 17.85
N LEU A 503 9.37 -28.64 16.58
CA LEU A 503 10.25 -28.87 15.44
C LEU A 503 11.41 -27.86 15.41
N VAL A 504 11.13 -26.58 15.63
CA VAL A 504 12.17 -25.54 15.71
C VAL A 504 13.22 -25.92 16.76
N VAL A 505 12.81 -26.30 17.97
CA VAL A 505 13.74 -26.76 19.02
C VAL A 505 14.48 -28.04 18.60
N LYS A 506 13.79 -29.01 18.00
CA LYS A 506 14.37 -30.27 17.52
C LYS A 506 15.49 -30.05 16.49
N TYR A 507 15.29 -29.11 15.58
CA TYR A 507 16.22 -28.81 14.49
C TYR A 507 17.24 -27.71 14.82
N GLY A 508 17.26 -27.19 16.06
CA GLY A 508 18.21 -26.16 16.48
C GLY A 508 17.92 -24.79 15.85
N GLY A 509 16.66 -24.50 15.58
CA GLY A 509 16.18 -23.28 14.94
C GLY A 509 15.80 -22.15 15.90
N SER A 510 15.22 -21.10 15.33
CA SER A 510 14.53 -20.00 16.04
C SER A 510 13.08 -19.87 15.58
N VAL A 511 12.21 -19.41 16.49
CA VAL A 511 10.80 -19.15 16.18
C VAL A 511 10.60 -17.83 15.42
N SER A 512 11.57 -16.91 15.45
CA SER A 512 11.59 -15.69 14.65
C SER A 512 12.97 -15.44 14.05
N GLY A 513 13.03 -15.37 12.72
CA GLY A 513 14.21 -15.01 11.95
C GLY A 513 14.31 -13.53 11.60
N GLU A 514 13.19 -12.80 11.47
CA GLU A 514 13.17 -11.39 11.05
C GLU A 514 11.99 -10.51 11.51
N HIS A 515 10.85 -11.08 11.90
CA HIS A 515 9.61 -10.36 12.18
C HIS A 515 9.44 -9.94 13.65
N GLY A 516 10.34 -10.37 14.52
CA GLY A 516 10.21 -10.23 15.97
C GLY A 516 9.25 -11.26 16.56
N ASP A 517 9.23 -11.32 17.88
CA ASP A 517 8.36 -12.20 18.63
C ASP A 517 6.93 -11.68 18.68
N GLY A 518 6.77 -10.41 19.10
CA GLY A 518 5.49 -9.78 19.37
C GLY A 518 4.50 -10.65 20.15
N ARG A 519 3.21 -10.43 19.94
CA ARG A 519 2.13 -11.22 20.55
C ARG A 519 2.10 -12.65 20.02
N ALA A 520 2.46 -12.84 18.75
CA ALA A 520 2.43 -14.15 18.09
C ALA A 520 3.38 -15.18 18.70
N ARG A 521 4.57 -14.75 19.16
CA ARG A 521 5.66 -15.69 19.49
C ARG A 521 6.28 -15.50 20.86
N THR A 522 5.98 -14.42 21.59
CA THR A 522 6.54 -14.19 22.93
C THR A 522 6.38 -15.39 23.86
N GLN A 523 5.23 -16.07 23.84
CA GLN A 523 4.99 -17.24 24.70
C GLN A 523 5.96 -18.42 24.42
N TRP A 524 6.48 -18.51 23.19
CA TRP A 524 7.34 -19.60 22.75
C TRP A 524 8.80 -19.41 23.16
N ASN A 525 9.23 -18.20 23.51
CA ASN A 525 10.59 -17.92 23.98
C ASN A 525 10.98 -18.76 25.20
N LYS A 526 10.02 -18.99 26.10
CA LYS A 526 10.25 -19.85 27.27
C LYS A 526 10.51 -21.30 26.87
N LYS A 527 9.82 -21.81 25.84
CA LYS A 527 10.02 -23.16 25.29
C LYS A 527 11.36 -23.27 24.56
N LEU A 528 11.73 -22.26 23.77
CA LEU A 528 12.98 -22.19 23.02
C LEU A 528 14.22 -22.10 23.93
N TYR A 529 14.29 -21.08 24.78
CA TYR A 529 15.49 -20.79 25.58
C TYR A 529 15.51 -21.51 26.94
N GLY A 530 14.35 -21.95 27.42
CA GLY A 530 14.17 -22.57 28.73
C GLY A 530 14.08 -21.56 29.88
N GLU A 531 13.65 -22.05 31.05
CA GLU A 531 13.33 -21.24 32.24
C GLU A 531 14.45 -20.28 32.66
N ARG A 532 15.72 -20.72 32.58
CA ARG A 532 16.85 -19.94 33.06
C ARG A 532 17.05 -18.68 32.23
N LEU A 533 17.16 -18.80 30.91
CA LEU A 533 17.37 -17.64 30.04
C LEU A 533 16.12 -16.78 29.90
N TRP A 534 14.93 -17.40 29.92
CA TRP A 534 13.69 -16.63 30.02
C TRP A 534 13.67 -15.75 31.27
N SER A 535 14.14 -16.25 32.43
CA SER A 535 14.29 -15.42 33.64
C SER A 535 15.30 -14.28 33.45
N VAL A 536 16.42 -14.54 32.78
CA VAL A 536 17.43 -13.50 32.44
C VAL A 536 16.83 -12.40 31.57
N PHE A 537 15.97 -12.74 30.58
CA PHE A 537 15.25 -11.72 29.81
C PHE A 537 14.38 -10.83 30.69
N ARG A 538 13.69 -11.42 31.68
CA ARG A 538 12.86 -10.65 32.62
C ARG A 538 13.69 -9.78 33.55
N GLU A 539 14.84 -10.27 34.00
CA GLU A 539 15.79 -9.50 34.83
C GLU A 539 16.35 -8.31 34.04
N LEU A 540 16.76 -8.53 32.78
CA LEU A 540 17.21 -7.46 31.89
C LEU A 540 16.10 -6.43 31.66
N LYS A 541 14.90 -6.87 31.30
CA LYS A 541 13.72 -6.00 31.14
C LYS A 541 13.47 -5.17 32.40
N THR A 542 13.55 -5.78 33.59
CA THR A 542 13.34 -5.09 34.87
C THR A 542 14.43 -4.06 35.17
N ALA A 543 15.67 -4.28 34.70
CA ALA A 543 16.74 -3.30 34.88
C ALA A 543 16.53 -2.04 34.02
N PHE A 544 16.02 -2.21 32.80
CA PHE A 544 15.67 -1.11 31.90
C PHE A 544 14.36 -0.42 32.29
N ASP A 545 13.37 -1.19 32.73
CA ASP A 545 12.00 -0.76 32.96
C ASP A 545 11.42 -1.48 34.19
N PRO A 546 11.70 -0.98 35.40
CA PRO A 546 11.31 -1.64 36.66
C PRO A 546 9.80 -1.81 36.84
N ASP A 547 9.01 -0.92 36.23
CA ASP A 547 7.55 -0.90 36.32
C ASP A 547 6.87 -1.54 35.08
N TRP A 548 7.67 -2.03 34.12
CA TRP A 548 7.21 -2.75 32.92
C TRP A 548 6.23 -1.95 32.06
N LEU A 549 6.50 -0.65 31.87
CA LEU A 549 5.68 0.29 31.12
C LEU A 549 5.95 0.31 29.61
N LEU A 550 7.16 0.02 29.18
CA LEU A 550 7.58 0.06 27.78
C LEU A 550 7.13 -1.20 27.03
N ASN A 551 6.23 -1.03 26.06
CA ASN A 551 5.60 -2.06 25.24
C ASN A 551 5.29 -3.37 26.00
N PRO A 552 4.40 -3.31 27.01
CA PRO A 552 4.24 -4.41 27.96
C PRO A 552 3.80 -5.71 27.29
N GLY A 553 4.28 -6.83 27.83
CA GLY A 553 3.89 -8.18 27.41
C GLY A 553 4.85 -8.82 26.42
N ASN A 554 5.40 -8.09 25.46
CA ASN A 554 6.25 -8.65 24.40
C ASN A 554 7.61 -9.15 24.92
N ILE A 555 8.26 -10.03 24.15
CA ILE A 555 9.54 -10.72 24.37
C ILE A 555 9.57 -11.70 25.56
N CYS A 556 9.24 -11.23 26.76
CA CYS A 556 9.40 -12.02 28.00
C CYS A 556 8.26 -11.84 29.03
N GLY A 557 7.16 -11.21 28.61
CA GLY A 557 5.94 -11.10 29.40
C GLY A 557 5.06 -12.35 29.35
N ASP A 558 3.96 -12.29 30.09
CA ASP A 558 2.95 -13.34 30.17
C ASP A 558 1.83 -12.98 29.18
N LEU A 559 2.03 -13.31 27.90
CA LEU A 559 1.04 -13.15 26.82
C LEU A 559 0.61 -14.52 26.28
N ASP A 560 -0.65 -14.62 25.90
CA ASP A 560 -1.20 -15.75 25.14
C ASP A 560 -1.49 -15.29 23.71
N MET A 561 -1.07 -16.06 22.69
CA MET A 561 -1.29 -15.70 21.28
C MET A 561 -2.77 -15.64 20.87
N THR A 562 -3.67 -16.15 21.71
CA THR A 562 -5.12 -16.12 21.45
C THR A 562 -5.78 -14.82 21.95
N GLU A 563 -5.06 -14.02 22.75
CA GLU A 563 -5.57 -12.75 23.25
C GLU A 563 -5.47 -11.64 22.18
N GLN A 564 -6.52 -10.81 22.09
CA GLN A 564 -6.55 -9.62 21.22
C GLN A 564 -6.38 -9.94 19.71
N LEU A 565 -6.84 -11.11 19.28
CA LEU A 565 -6.96 -11.39 17.84
C LEU A 565 -8.00 -10.43 17.24
N ARG A 566 -7.65 -9.80 16.11
CA ARG A 566 -8.54 -8.92 15.34
C ARG A 566 -9.85 -9.62 14.96
N PHE A 567 -9.76 -10.89 14.65
CA PHE A 567 -10.89 -11.76 14.43
C PHE A 567 -10.81 -12.90 15.42
N ASP A 568 -11.80 -13.00 16.30
CA ASP A 568 -11.90 -14.05 17.30
C ASP A 568 -13.30 -14.71 17.24
N PRO A 569 -13.57 -15.80 18.00
CA PRO A 569 -14.85 -16.49 17.94
C PRO A 569 -16.08 -15.69 18.38
N SER A 570 -15.89 -14.54 19.01
CA SER A 570 -16.92 -13.57 19.39
C SER A 570 -17.09 -12.42 18.40
N TYR A 571 -16.23 -12.34 17.38
CA TYR A 571 -16.36 -11.36 16.30
C TYR A 571 -17.68 -11.55 15.57
N GLU A 572 -18.49 -10.50 15.52
CA GLU A 572 -19.72 -10.43 14.76
C GLU A 572 -19.58 -9.32 13.71
N PHE A 573 -20.08 -9.58 12.50
CA PHE A 573 -20.14 -8.56 11.44
C PHE A 573 -21.61 -8.23 11.18
N ASP A 574 -21.96 -6.96 11.32
CA ASP A 574 -23.25 -6.40 10.94
C ASP A 574 -23.06 -5.08 10.20
N ALA A 575 -23.33 -5.09 8.90
CA ALA A 575 -23.29 -3.88 8.10
C ALA A 575 -24.37 -2.86 8.52
N GLY A 576 -25.47 -3.33 9.14
CA GLY A 576 -26.63 -2.51 9.50
C GLY A 576 -27.62 -2.27 8.35
N PHE A 577 -27.39 -2.85 7.16
CA PHE A 577 -28.23 -2.73 5.96
C PHE A 577 -28.05 -3.92 5.01
N GLU A 578 -28.98 -4.08 4.06
CA GLU A 578 -28.84 -5.04 2.96
C GLU A 578 -28.06 -4.37 1.81
N PRO A 579 -26.91 -4.92 1.38
CA PRO A 579 -26.14 -4.34 0.29
C PRO A 579 -26.95 -4.21 -0.99
N SER A 580 -26.85 -3.05 -1.64
CA SER A 580 -27.51 -2.74 -2.91
C SER A 580 -26.67 -3.14 -4.12
N LEU A 581 -25.34 -3.10 -4.04
CA LEU A 581 -24.48 -3.56 -5.13
C LEU A 581 -24.35 -5.08 -5.15
N GLU A 582 -23.99 -5.62 -6.31
CA GLU A 582 -23.66 -7.02 -6.50
C GLU A 582 -22.24 -7.29 -6.00
N TRP A 583 -22.06 -8.21 -5.05
CA TRP A 583 -20.75 -8.54 -4.47
C TRP A 583 -20.29 -9.92 -4.92
N HIS A 584 -19.49 -9.96 -5.99
CA HIS A 584 -18.95 -11.20 -6.59
C HIS A 584 -17.74 -11.76 -5.82
N THR A 585 -17.76 -11.66 -4.49
CA THR A 585 -16.72 -12.13 -3.59
C THR A 585 -17.29 -13.13 -2.59
N GLU A 586 -16.47 -14.06 -2.12
CA GLU A 586 -16.82 -14.87 -0.95
C GLU A 586 -17.11 -13.93 0.24
N ASN A 587 -18.08 -14.27 1.07
CA ASN A 587 -18.59 -13.39 2.15
C ASN A 587 -19.06 -11.99 1.69
N GLU A 588 -19.30 -11.76 0.40
CA GLU A 588 -19.94 -10.55 -0.14
C GLU A 588 -19.29 -9.25 0.39
N LEU A 589 -20.09 -8.31 0.94
CA LEU A 589 -19.63 -7.04 1.52
C LEU A 589 -18.67 -7.25 2.71
N GLN A 590 -18.92 -8.27 3.54
CA GLN A 590 -18.07 -8.58 4.69
C GLN A 590 -16.66 -8.94 4.22
N GLY A 591 -16.56 -9.84 3.23
CA GLY A 591 -15.29 -10.28 2.67
C GLY A 591 -14.44 -9.12 2.16
N MET A 592 -15.06 -8.11 1.53
CA MET A 592 -14.36 -6.90 1.07
C MET A 592 -13.96 -5.96 2.21
N THR A 593 -14.81 -5.79 3.22
CA THR A 593 -14.55 -4.91 4.37
C THR A 593 -13.38 -5.44 5.21
N GLU A 594 -13.27 -6.76 5.34
CA GLU A 594 -12.21 -7.43 6.11
C GLU A 594 -10.91 -7.67 5.32
N LEU A 595 -10.89 -7.30 4.04
CA LEU A 595 -9.79 -7.61 3.12
C LEU A 595 -8.50 -6.84 3.44
N CYS A 596 -8.61 -5.66 4.06
CA CYS A 596 -7.43 -4.89 4.47
C CYS A 596 -6.75 -5.55 5.68
N HIS A 597 -5.53 -6.04 5.47
CA HIS A 597 -4.74 -6.67 6.52
C HIS A 597 -3.86 -5.69 7.33
N GLY A 598 -3.72 -4.44 6.91
CA GLY A 598 -3.08 -3.40 7.73
C GLY A 598 -1.62 -3.03 7.41
N CYS A 599 -1.02 -3.50 6.31
CA CYS A 599 0.40 -3.23 5.98
C CYS A 599 0.79 -1.77 5.71
N GLY A 600 -0.17 -0.88 5.48
CA GLY A 600 0.14 0.52 5.20
C GLY A 600 0.75 0.75 3.82
N GLY A 601 0.67 -0.19 2.87
CA GLY A 601 1.16 0.01 1.49
C GLY A 601 0.57 1.23 0.78
N CYS A 602 -0.58 1.71 1.22
CA CYS A 602 -1.22 2.95 0.77
C CYS A 602 -0.60 4.25 1.31
N ARG A 603 0.42 4.18 2.20
CA ARG A 603 1.07 5.34 2.85
C ARG A 603 2.32 5.86 2.14
N GLY A 604 2.64 5.36 0.94
CA GLY A 604 3.89 5.69 0.25
C GLY A 604 3.83 6.84 -0.73
N HIS A 605 5.02 7.36 -1.05
CA HIS A 605 5.24 8.29 -2.15
C HIS A 605 4.85 7.68 -3.52
N GLN A 606 4.62 8.56 -4.51
CA GLN A 606 4.31 8.16 -5.89
C GLN A 606 5.41 7.25 -6.47
N SER A 607 6.68 7.53 -6.17
CA SER A 607 7.85 6.79 -6.66
C SER A 607 7.93 5.34 -6.14
N THR A 608 7.40 5.07 -4.94
CA THR A 608 7.50 3.75 -4.30
C THR A 608 6.22 2.94 -4.41
N THR A 609 5.06 3.56 -4.21
CA THR A 609 3.76 2.89 -4.36
C THR A 609 3.30 2.81 -5.81
N GLY A 610 3.79 3.70 -6.68
CA GLY A 610 3.36 3.79 -8.08
C GLY A 610 1.87 4.14 -8.22
N GLY A 611 1.39 4.19 -9.46
CA GLY A 611 -0.04 4.18 -9.76
C GLY A 611 -0.85 5.33 -9.16
N VAL A 612 -2.11 5.06 -8.85
CA VAL A 612 -3.11 6.05 -8.42
C VAL A 612 -3.27 6.06 -6.90
N MET A 613 -3.13 4.92 -6.21
CA MET A 613 -3.42 4.77 -4.77
C MET A 613 -2.35 5.39 -3.87
N CYS A 614 -2.66 6.16 -2.83
CA CYS A 614 -3.92 6.76 -2.43
C CYS A 614 -3.73 8.28 -2.50
N PRO A 615 -4.39 9.00 -3.43
CA PRO A 615 -3.98 10.36 -3.74
C PRO A 615 -4.30 11.34 -2.61
N THR A 616 -5.31 11.05 -1.79
CA THR A 616 -5.72 11.92 -0.68
C THR A 616 -4.78 11.78 0.51
N TYR A 617 -4.36 10.55 0.85
CA TYR A 617 -3.25 10.37 1.80
C TYR A 617 -1.97 11.04 1.32
N ARG A 618 -1.57 10.91 0.05
CA ARG A 618 -0.35 11.58 -0.47
C ARG A 618 -0.43 13.11 -0.34
N ALA A 619 -1.64 13.66 -0.37
CA ALA A 619 -1.88 15.10 -0.29
C ALA A 619 -1.96 15.65 1.15
N SER A 620 -2.41 14.85 2.13
CA SER A 620 -2.57 15.26 3.54
C SER A 620 -1.58 14.64 4.52
N GLN A 621 -1.11 13.44 4.20
CA GLN A 621 -0.36 12.53 5.08
C GLN A 621 -1.13 12.12 6.36
N GLU A 622 -2.46 12.19 6.33
CA GLU A 622 -3.32 11.77 7.46
C GLU A 622 -3.83 10.33 7.30
N GLU A 623 -3.63 9.50 8.33
CA GLU A 623 -3.92 8.06 8.31
C GLU A 623 -5.38 7.74 7.93
N ILE A 624 -6.34 8.54 8.43
CA ILE A 624 -7.78 8.40 8.13
C ILE A 624 -8.08 8.52 6.63
N GLN A 625 -7.22 9.21 5.88
CA GLN A 625 -7.36 9.37 4.44
C GLN A 625 -6.62 8.31 3.61
N SER A 626 -5.98 7.34 4.26
CA SER A 626 -5.38 6.20 3.57
C SER A 626 -6.44 5.13 3.26
N THR A 627 -6.13 4.21 2.34
CA THR A 627 -7.01 3.05 2.09
C THR A 627 -7.16 2.20 3.36
N ARG A 628 -6.05 1.99 4.08
CA ARG A 628 -6.03 1.23 5.35
C ARG A 628 -6.88 1.91 6.42
N GLY A 629 -6.74 3.22 6.61
CA GLY A 629 -7.52 3.98 7.58
C GLY A 629 -9.02 3.83 7.34
N ARG A 630 -9.48 4.02 6.10
CA ARG A 630 -10.90 3.86 5.76
C ARG A 630 -11.41 2.42 5.93
N ALA A 631 -10.61 1.43 5.54
CA ALA A 631 -10.98 0.03 5.69
C ALA A 631 -11.08 -0.37 7.18
N ASN A 632 -10.13 0.08 8.01
CA ASN A 632 -10.16 -0.14 9.45
C ASN A 632 -11.37 0.55 10.11
N MET A 633 -11.67 1.80 9.74
CA MET A 633 -12.82 2.54 10.26
C MET A 633 -14.15 1.87 9.86
N LEU A 634 -14.28 1.39 8.62
CA LEU A 634 -15.45 0.63 8.18
C LEU A 634 -15.60 -0.68 8.93
N ARG A 635 -14.50 -1.44 9.09
CA ARG A 635 -14.51 -2.67 9.85
C ARG A 635 -14.97 -2.39 11.28
N ALA A 636 -14.34 -1.45 11.98
CA ALA A 636 -14.69 -1.07 13.34
C ALA A 636 -16.17 -0.66 13.50
N ALA A 637 -16.72 0.08 12.52
CA ALA A 637 -18.14 0.44 12.52
C ALA A 637 -19.08 -0.75 12.30
N MET A 638 -18.65 -1.77 11.53
CA MET A 638 -19.45 -2.96 11.21
C MET A 638 -19.20 -4.14 12.15
N SER A 639 -18.13 -4.11 12.95
CA SER A 639 -17.81 -5.10 14.00
C SER A 639 -18.26 -4.69 15.40
N GLY A 640 -18.76 -3.44 15.56
CA GLY A 640 -19.24 -2.92 16.83
C GLY A 640 -18.15 -2.33 17.74
N ASP A 641 -16.96 -2.06 17.21
CA ASP A 641 -15.87 -1.36 17.91
C ASP A 641 -16.08 0.17 17.93
N LEU A 642 -16.99 0.66 17.08
CA LEU A 642 -17.55 2.01 17.13
C LEU A 642 -19.04 1.96 17.52
N ASP A 643 -19.61 3.13 17.79
CA ASP A 643 -21.03 3.24 18.09
C ASP A 643 -21.89 2.61 16.97
N PRO A 644 -23.04 1.98 17.31
CA PRO A 644 -23.93 1.44 16.31
C PRO A 644 -24.36 2.52 15.31
N ASP A 645 -24.36 2.18 14.02
CA ASP A 645 -24.66 3.08 12.92
C ASP A 645 -23.64 4.22 12.70
N GLU A 646 -22.46 4.19 13.32
CA GLU A 646 -21.41 5.21 13.17
C GLU A 646 -21.05 5.48 11.70
N GLN A 647 -20.98 4.43 10.88
CA GLN A 647 -20.72 4.51 9.43
C GLN A 647 -21.74 5.35 8.63
N PHE A 648 -22.89 5.69 9.24
CA PHE A 648 -23.94 6.51 8.64
C PHE A 648 -24.06 7.89 9.28
N THR A 649 -23.18 8.26 10.20
CA THR A 649 -23.17 9.63 10.72
C THR A 649 -22.66 10.59 9.66
N ASP A 650 -23.09 11.87 9.75
CA ASP A 650 -22.56 12.91 8.87
C ASP A 650 -21.04 13.10 9.08
N GLU A 651 -20.56 12.88 10.31
CA GLU A 651 -19.14 12.92 10.68
C GLU A 651 -18.35 11.83 9.97
N PHE A 652 -18.75 10.56 10.11
CA PHE A 652 -18.06 9.45 9.46
C PHE A 652 -18.05 9.60 7.95
N LEU A 653 -19.19 9.96 7.36
CA LEU A 653 -19.26 10.17 5.92
C LEU A 653 -18.34 11.31 5.48
N HIS A 654 -18.33 12.45 6.14
CA HIS A 654 -17.54 13.60 5.71
C HIS A 654 -16.04 13.38 5.89
N GLU A 655 -15.64 12.84 7.05
CA GLU A 655 -14.23 12.77 7.44
C GLU A 655 -13.56 11.48 6.93
N VAL A 656 -14.29 10.37 6.85
CA VAL A 656 -13.75 9.09 6.36
C VAL A 656 -14.00 8.90 4.87
N MET A 657 -15.25 9.10 4.40
CA MET A 657 -15.66 8.68 3.04
C MET A 657 -15.64 9.76 1.97
N ASP A 658 -16.05 10.99 2.26
CA ASP A 658 -16.25 12.08 1.28
C ASP A 658 -14.92 12.47 0.61
N VAL A 659 -13.81 12.38 1.36
CA VAL A 659 -12.47 12.62 0.84
C VAL A 659 -11.95 11.46 -0.04
N CYS A 660 -12.60 10.30 -0.07
CA CYS A 660 -12.27 9.25 -1.04
C CYS A 660 -12.80 9.59 -2.44
N ILE A 661 -11.88 9.84 -3.37
CA ILE A 661 -12.23 10.34 -4.71
C ILE A 661 -12.77 9.28 -5.70
N GLY A 662 -13.04 8.04 -5.27
CA GLY A 662 -13.60 6.99 -6.12
C GLY A 662 -12.75 6.62 -7.35
N CYS A 663 -11.41 6.76 -7.23
CA CYS A 663 -10.49 6.56 -8.36
C CYS A 663 -10.23 5.08 -8.72
N LYS A 664 -10.62 4.15 -7.85
CA LYS A 664 -10.33 2.71 -7.94
C LYS A 664 -8.85 2.32 -7.99
N GLY A 665 -7.93 3.24 -7.64
CA GLY A 665 -6.51 2.91 -7.52
C GLY A 665 -6.26 1.79 -6.53
N CYS A 666 -6.95 1.79 -5.39
CA CYS A 666 -6.82 0.72 -4.38
C CYS A 666 -7.31 -0.65 -4.84
N LEU A 667 -8.21 -0.75 -5.82
CA LEU A 667 -8.60 -2.05 -6.36
C LEU A 667 -7.43 -2.72 -7.09
N ARG A 668 -6.49 -1.94 -7.64
CA ARG A 668 -5.39 -2.47 -8.46
C ARG A 668 -4.01 -2.31 -7.82
N ASP A 669 -3.72 -1.12 -7.30
CA ASP A 669 -2.42 -0.81 -6.70
C ASP A 669 -2.33 -1.32 -5.25
N CYS A 670 -3.47 -1.58 -4.59
CA CYS A 670 -3.45 -2.26 -3.30
C CYS A 670 -3.18 -3.72 -3.55
N PRO A 671 -2.17 -4.30 -2.92
CA PRO A 671 -1.86 -5.69 -3.17
C PRO A 671 -2.94 -6.67 -2.62
N SER A 672 -3.83 -6.20 -1.74
CA SER A 672 -5.02 -6.93 -1.28
C SER A 672 -6.29 -6.67 -2.12
N GLU A 673 -6.20 -5.88 -3.19
CA GLU A 673 -7.31 -5.58 -4.12
C GLU A 673 -8.59 -4.99 -3.47
N VAL A 674 -8.41 -4.14 -2.44
CA VAL A 674 -9.53 -3.49 -1.75
C VAL A 674 -10.26 -2.51 -2.67
N ASP A 675 -11.54 -2.75 -3.00
CA ASP A 675 -12.38 -1.79 -3.73
C ASP A 675 -13.03 -0.76 -2.79
N MET A 676 -12.22 0.18 -2.30
CA MET A 676 -12.71 1.30 -1.48
C MET A 676 -13.70 2.20 -2.22
N ALA A 677 -13.67 2.26 -3.56
CA ALA A 677 -14.61 3.08 -4.31
C ALA A 677 -16.02 2.47 -4.29
N LYS A 678 -16.11 1.13 -4.36
CA LYS A 678 -17.36 0.39 -4.24
C LYS A 678 -17.89 0.41 -2.81
N LEU A 679 -17.03 0.20 -1.81
CA LEU A 679 -17.39 0.34 -0.39
C LEU A 679 -17.95 1.74 -0.09
N LYS A 680 -17.27 2.80 -0.57
CA LYS A 680 -17.76 4.18 -0.46
C LYS A 680 -19.15 4.34 -1.06
N ALA A 681 -19.35 3.89 -2.30
CA ALA A 681 -20.62 4.07 -3.00
C ALA A 681 -21.79 3.42 -2.25
N GLU A 682 -21.56 2.23 -1.70
CA GLU A 682 -22.53 1.48 -0.90
C GLU A 682 -22.90 2.21 0.40
N VAL A 683 -21.90 2.66 1.16
CA VAL A 683 -22.13 3.36 2.44
C VAL A 683 -22.76 4.74 2.24
N GLU A 684 -22.35 5.49 1.21
CA GLU A 684 -23.00 6.75 0.83
C GLU A 684 -24.45 6.54 0.39
N HIS A 685 -24.76 5.42 -0.28
CA HIS A 685 -26.12 5.11 -0.69
C HIS A 685 -27.02 4.88 0.52
N GLU A 686 -26.58 4.05 1.47
CA GLU A 686 -27.34 3.78 2.69
C GLU A 686 -27.53 5.06 3.52
N HIS A 687 -26.52 5.93 3.62
CA HIS A 687 -26.69 7.24 4.25
C HIS A 687 -27.77 8.08 3.57
N HIS A 688 -27.81 8.10 2.23
CA HIS A 688 -28.86 8.81 1.50
C HIS A 688 -30.26 8.22 1.72
N GLU A 689 -30.39 6.91 1.88
CA GLU A 689 -31.67 6.28 2.22
C GLU A 689 -32.15 6.68 3.62
N ARG A 690 -31.22 6.83 4.58
CA ARG A 690 -31.53 7.23 5.97
C ARG A 690 -31.79 8.73 6.14
N HIS A 691 -30.90 9.56 5.61
CA HIS A 691 -30.86 11.00 5.89
C HIS A 691 -31.36 11.87 4.73
N GLY A 692 -31.44 11.29 3.53
CA GLY A 692 -31.77 11.99 2.31
C GLY A 692 -30.57 12.76 1.73
N PRO A 693 -30.41 12.80 0.40
CA PRO A 693 -29.27 13.48 -0.21
C PRO A 693 -29.41 15.00 -0.16
N SER A 694 -28.26 15.69 -0.08
CA SER A 694 -28.19 17.15 -0.13
C SER A 694 -28.67 17.72 -1.47
N LEU A 695 -28.95 19.02 -1.52
CA LEU A 695 -29.31 19.70 -2.77
C LEU A 695 -28.14 19.65 -3.78
N ARG A 696 -26.89 19.72 -3.30
CA ARG A 696 -25.68 19.67 -4.13
C ARG A 696 -25.50 18.29 -4.73
N ASP A 697 -25.69 17.23 -3.97
CA ASP A 697 -25.57 15.85 -4.47
C ASP A 697 -26.65 15.55 -5.50
N ARG A 698 -27.89 16.01 -5.26
CA ARG A 698 -28.95 15.94 -6.28
C ARG A 698 -28.56 16.70 -7.54
N LEU A 699 -27.95 17.88 -7.44
CA LEU A 699 -27.51 18.65 -8.59
C LEU A 699 -26.45 17.89 -9.40
N PHE A 700 -25.39 17.39 -8.76
CA PHE A 700 -24.31 16.67 -9.45
C PHE A 700 -24.77 15.30 -9.99
N ALA A 701 -25.59 14.55 -9.26
CA ALA A 701 -26.18 13.30 -9.74
C ALA A 701 -27.11 13.50 -10.97
N ASN A 702 -27.57 14.72 -11.22
CA ASN A 702 -28.44 15.10 -12.35
C ASN A 702 -27.73 15.94 -13.43
N VAL A 703 -26.39 15.99 -13.42
CA VAL A 703 -25.62 16.86 -14.33
C VAL A 703 -25.98 16.68 -15.80
N GLU A 704 -26.32 15.46 -16.24
CA GLU A 704 -26.76 15.17 -17.60
C GLU A 704 -28.02 15.97 -18.01
N THR A 705 -29.04 15.96 -17.14
CA THR A 705 -30.29 16.71 -17.39
C THR A 705 -30.02 18.20 -17.38
N LEU A 706 -29.19 18.67 -16.46
CA LEU A 706 -28.80 20.07 -16.34
C LEU A 706 -28.00 20.53 -17.57
N ALA A 707 -27.09 19.70 -18.08
CA ALA A 707 -26.28 19.99 -19.26
C ALA A 707 -27.15 20.06 -20.52
N ALA A 708 -28.11 19.16 -20.69
CA ALA A 708 -29.07 19.20 -21.80
C ALA A 708 -29.92 20.48 -21.80
N MET A 709 -30.43 20.85 -20.62
CA MET A 709 -31.16 22.11 -20.44
C MET A 709 -30.25 23.32 -20.69
N GLY A 710 -29.05 23.31 -20.13
CA GLY A 710 -28.03 24.35 -20.25
C GLY A 710 -27.61 24.58 -21.71
N SER A 711 -27.42 23.51 -22.48
CA SER A 711 -27.13 23.52 -23.91
C SER A 711 -28.27 24.13 -24.73
N THR A 712 -29.52 23.75 -24.45
CA THR A 712 -30.70 24.29 -25.14
C THR A 712 -30.80 25.82 -25.03
N VAL A 713 -30.36 26.38 -23.89
CA VAL A 713 -30.32 27.83 -23.63
C VAL A 713 -28.89 28.40 -23.59
N ALA A 714 -27.91 27.75 -24.23
CA ALA A 714 -26.47 28.02 -24.14
C ALA A 714 -26.06 29.51 -24.04
N PRO A 715 -26.55 30.43 -24.91
CA PRO A 715 -26.18 31.84 -24.80
C PRO A 715 -26.57 32.48 -23.45
N LEU A 716 -27.69 32.05 -22.85
CA LEU A 716 -28.15 32.54 -21.56
C LEU A 716 -27.48 31.83 -20.39
N SER A 717 -27.30 30.51 -20.45
CA SER A 717 -26.64 29.74 -19.39
C SER A 717 -25.17 30.14 -19.25
N ASN A 718 -24.43 30.26 -20.35
CA ASN A 718 -23.04 30.72 -20.35
C ASN A 718 -22.91 32.21 -19.93
N TRP A 719 -23.89 33.05 -20.25
CA TRP A 719 -23.89 34.43 -19.79
C TRP A 719 -24.16 34.54 -18.28
N ALA A 720 -25.09 33.71 -17.76
CA ALA A 720 -25.48 33.72 -16.36
C ALA A 720 -24.30 33.34 -15.43
N THR A 721 -23.48 32.37 -15.82
CA THR A 721 -22.28 31.98 -15.04
C THR A 721 -21.21 33.07 -14.97
N ASN A 722 -21.20 33.99 -15.93
CA ASN A 722 -20.26 35.11 -16.03
C ASN A 722 -20.74 36.40 -15.33
N LEU A 723 -21.93 36.40 -14.71
CA LEU A 723 -22.44 37.58 -14.00
C LEU A 723 -21.60 37.90 -12.75
N PRO A 724 -21.30 39.19 -12.46
CA PRO A 724 -20.60 39.56 -11.24
C PRO A 724 -21.33 39.06 -9.98
N GLY A 725 -20.64 38.29 -9.15
CA GLY A 725 -21.19 37.68 -7.94
C GLY A 725 -21.89 36.33 -8.14
N ALA A 726 -22.06 35.84 -9.37
CA ALA A 726 -22.66 34.52 -9.63
C ALA A 726 -21.86 33.38 -9.00
N LYS A 727 -20.53 33.41 -9.12
CA LYS A 727 -19.64 32.41 -8.49
C LYS A 727 -19.72 32.44 -6.96
N LEU A 728 -19.75 33.64 -6.36
CA LEU A 728 -19.91 33.79 -4.91
C LEU A 728 -21.28 33.28 -4.43
N LEU A 729 -22.34 33.53 -5.21
CA LEU A 729 -23.66 33.00 -4.92
C LEU A 729 -23.66 31.45 -4.99
N ALA A 730 -23.08 30.88 -6.05
CA ALA A 730 -22.97 29.44 -6.22
C ALA A 730 -22.19 28.79 -5.07
N GLU A 731 -21.07 29.37 -4.63
CA GLU A 731 -20.34 28.92 -3.44
C GLU A 731 -21.22 28.94 -2.19
N LYS A 732 -21.90 30.06 -1.90
CA LYS A 732 -22.71 30.21 -0.67
C LYS A 732 -24.02 29.44 -0.66
N THR A 733 -24.58 29.08 -1.82
CA THR A 733 -25.87 28.38 -1.88
C THR A 733 -25.78 26.93 -2.31
N LEU A 734 -24.78 26.58 -3.12
CA LEU A 734 -24.61 25.25 -3.71
C LEU A 734 -23.27 24.61 -3.35
N GLY A 735 -22.39 25.29 -2.61
CA GLY A 735 -21.08 24.75 -2.21
C GLY A 735 -20.13 24.53 -3.38
N ILE A 736 -20.28 25.27 -4.48
CA ILE A 736 -19.38 25.18 -5.65
C ILE A 736 -18.25 26.20 -5.52
N ALA A 737 -17.00 25.76 -5.54
CA ALA A 737 -15.80 26.59 -5.45
C ALA A 737 -15.83 27.73 -6.49
N ARG A 738 -15.73 28.98 -6.02
CA ARG A 738 -15.78 30.17 -6.91
C ARG A 738 -14.52 30.29 -7.78
N GLU A 739 -13.43 29.65 -7.38
CA GLU A 739 -12.16 29.58 -8.07
C GLU A 739 -12.30 28.74 -9.35
N ARG A 740 -13.27 27.81 -9.40
CA ARG A 740 -13.50 26.94 -10.56
C ARG A 740 -14.24 27.65 -11.69
N GLU A 741 -13.89 27.25 -12.90
CA GLU A 741 -14.64 27.60 -14.09
C GLU A 741 -15.70 26.54 -14.36
N LEU A 742 -16.94 26.97 -14.54
CA LEU A 742 -18.03 26.06 -14.90
C LEU A 742 -17.97 25.72 -16.40
N PRO A 743 -18.41 24.52 -16.80
CA PRO A 743 -18.47 24.11 -18.19
C PRO A 743 -19.19 25.12 -19.09
N THR A 744 -18.66 25.34 -20.29
CA THR A 744 -19.31 26.15 -21.32
C THR A 744 -20.19 25.27 -22.20
N PHE A 745 -21.48 25.56 -22.28
CA PHE A 745 -22.42 24.78 -23.09
C PHE A 745 -22.51 25.26 -24.54
N HIS A 746 -22.68 24.34 -25.47
CA HIS A 746 -22.88 24.61 -26.90
C HIS A 746 -24.33 24.38 -27.29
N ARG A 747 -24.90 25.25 -28.14
CA ARG A 747 -26.31 25.15 -28.56
C ARG A 747 -26.58 23.98 -29.51
N GLU A 748 -25.65 23.72 -30.41
CA GLU A 748 -25.65 22.54 -31.27
C GLU A 748 -24.90 21.44 -30.52
N SER A 749 -25.59 20.34 -30.18
CA SER A 749 -24.97 19.20 -29.53
C SER A 749 -24.17 18.35 -30.53
N PHE A 750 -23.29 17.48 -30.03
CA PHE A 750 -22.62 16.49 -30.88
C PHE A 750 -23.63 15.57 -31.59
N THR A 751 -24.68 15.14 -30.87
CA THR A 751 -25.77 14.34 -31.43
C THR A 751 -26.48 15.05 -32.58
N ASP A 752 -26.86 16.32 -32.41
CA ASP A 752 -27.54 17.10 -33.46
C ASP A 752 -26.65 17.20 -34.72
N TRP A 753 -25.37 17.52 -34.51
CA TRP A 753 -24.39 17.63 -35.60
C TRP A 753 -24.21 16.31 -36.36
N PHE A 754 -24.15 15.18 -35.66
CA PHE A 754 -23.95 13.88 -36.30
C PHE A 754 -25.17 13.47 -37.14
N GLU A 755 -26.38 13.70 -36.62
CA GLU A 755 -27.63 13.41 -37.32
C GLU A 755 -27.77 14.24 -38.60
N GLU A 756 -27.42 15.53 -38.57
CA GLU A 756 -27.46 16.41 -39.74
C GLU A 756 -26.42 16.03 -40.80
N ARG A 757 -25.21 15.63 -40.37
CA ARG A 757 -24.12 15.23 -41.27
C ARG A 757 -24.41 13.91 -41.99
N GLY A 758 -25.03 12.96 -41.30
CA GLY A 758 -25.29 11.60 -41.79
C GLY A 758 -24.04 10.71 -41.90
N LEU A 759 -24.28 9.42 -42.19
CA LEU A 759 -23.25 8.37 -42.29
C LEU A 759 -22.39 8.52 -43.55
N ARG A 760 -21.07 8.40 -43.41
CA ARG A 760 -20.14 8.39 -44.57
C ARG A 760 -19.58 7.02 -44.92
N VAL A 761 -19.45 6.11 -43.95
CA VAL A 761 -19.00 4.73 -44.18
C VAL A 761 -20.24 3.82 -44.23
N SER A 762 -20.46 3.18 -45.38
CA SER A 762 -21.54 2.21 -45.59
C SER A 762 -21.09 0.79 -45.27
N GLU A 763 -22.00 -0.05 -44.79
CA GLU A 763 -21.77 -1.45 -44.38
C GLU A 763 -20.89 -2.30 -45.32
N PRO A 764 -20.99 -2.26 -46.67
CA PRO A 764 -20.16 -3.07 -47.55
C PRO A 764 -18.65 -2.72 -47.53
N ASN A 765 -18.31 -1.52 -47.04
CA ASN A 765 -16.95 -0.98 -47.00
C ASN A 765 -16.40 -0.86 -45.58
N ALA A 766 -17.17 -1.28 -44.57
CA ALA A 766 -16.79 -1.14 -43.18
C ALA A 766 -15.88 -2.29 -42.74
N THR A 767 -14.76 -1.96 -42.09
CA THR A 767 -13.86 -2.95 -41.47
C THR A 767 -14.39 -3.40 -40.12
N ARG A 768 -15.05 -2.50 -39.38
CA ARG A 768 -15.75 -2.76 -38.10
C ARG A 768 -16.98 -1.88 -37.93
N LYS A 769 -17.78 -2.17 -36.92
CA LYS A 769 -19.00 -1.44 -36.55
C LYS A 769 -18.91 -1.00 -35.09
N ALA A 770 -19.10 0.28 -34.82
CA ALA A 770 -19.05 0.83 -33.47
C ALA A 770 -20.23 1.77 -33.17
N VAL A 771 -20.80 1.60 -31.98
CA VAL A 771 -21.71 2.54 -31.35
C VAL A 771 -20.87 3.56 -30.59
N LEU A 772 -20.77 4.77 -31.12
CA LEU A 772 -20.05 5.85 -30.45
C LEU A 772 -21.00 6.47 -29.41
N PHE A 773 -20.68 6.28 -28.13
CA PHE A 773 -21.51 6.71 -27.02
C PHE A 773 -21.34 8.23 -26.76
N PRO A 774 -22.42 9.04 -26.90
CA PRO A 774 -22.34 10.48 -26.68
C PRO A 774 -22.43 10.79 -25.18
N ASP A 775 -21.29 10.75 -24.49
CA ASP A 775 -21.22 11.13 -23.08
C ASP A 775 -21.68 12.59 -22.85
N THR A 776 -22.06 12.90 -21.61
CA THR A 776 -22.64 14.20 -21.24
C THR A 776 -21.74 15.37 -21.63
N TYR A 777 -20.44 15.23 -21.42
CA TYR A 777 -19.48 16.32 -21.61
C TYR A 777 -19.16 16.52 -23.08
N THR A 778 -18.85 15.44 -23.81
CA THR A 778 -18.68 15.48 -25.26
C THR A 778 -19.93 15.99 -25.95
N ASN A 779 -21.13 15.61 -25.49
CA ASN A 779 -22.35 16.00 -26.18
C ASN A 779 -22.67 17.50 -26.07
N TYR A 780 -22.48 18.09 -24.89
CA TYR A 780 -22.96 19.45 -24.60
C TYR A 780 -21.85 20.48 -24.37
N THR A 781 -20.64 20.05 -23.99
CA THR A 781 -19.53 20.93 -23.58
C THR A 781 -18.34 20.86 -24.54
N HIS A 782 -18.02 19.66 -25.05
CA HIS A 782 -16.86 19.41 -25.93
C HIS A 782 -17.26 18.69 -27.23
N PRO A 783 -18.21 19.23 -28.02
CA PRO A 783 -18.66 18.57 -29.25
C PRO A 783 -17.55 18.40 -30.28
N GLU A 784 -16.52 19.24 -30.27
CA GLU A 784 -15.35 19.11 -31.16
C GLU A 784 -14.57 17.82 -30.93
N THR A 785 -14.48 17.35 -29.68
CA THR A 785 -13.84 16.07 -29.35
C THR A 785 -14.62 14.90 -29.96
N GLY A 786 -15.96 14.93 -29.89
CA GLY A 786 -16.83 13.95 -30.57
C GLY A 786 -16.71 14.00 -32.09
N ARG A 787 -16.64 15.20 -32.66
CA ARG A 787 -16.42 15.40 -34.11
C ARG A 787 -15.07 14.83 -34.55
N ALA A 788 -14.01 15.01 -33.74
CA ALA A 788 -12.70 14.42 -33.97
C ALA A 788 -12.77 12.88 -33.95
N ALA A 789 -13.42 12.29 -32.94
CA ALA A 789 -13.61 10.84 -32.86
C ALA A 789 -14.33 10.27 -34.09
N VAL A 790 -15.42 10.90 -34.54
CA VAL A 790 -16.14 10.50 -35.76
C VAL A 790 -15.23 10.55 -36.99
N ARG A 791 -14.45 11.62 -37.15
CA ARG A 791 -13.53 11.76 -38.30
C ARG A 791 -12.45 10.68 -38.30
N VAL A 792 -11.88 10.38 -37.14
CA VAL A 792 -10.82 9.37 -37.00
C VAL A 792 -11.35 7.97 -37.24
N LEU A 793 -12.43 7.58 -36.58
CA LEU A 793 -13.00 6.24 -36.70
C LEU A 793 -13.52 5.98 -38.12
N GLU A 794 -14.20 6.94 -38.76
CA GLU A 794 -14.62 6.77 -40.16
C GLU A 794 -13.44 6.71 -41.14
N ALA A 795 -12.36 7.48 -40.89
CA ALA A 795 -11.15 7.41 -41.69
C ALA A 795 -10.46 6.03 -41.56
N ALA A 796 -10.58 5.41 -40.39
CA ALA A 796 -10.12 4.05 -40.14
C ALA A 796 -11.06 2.95 -40.69
N GLY A 797 -12.11 3.34 -41.43
CA GLY A 797 -13.05 2.41 -42.04
C GLY A 797 -14.13 1.87 -41.10
N VAL A 798 -14.32 2.46 -39.92
CA VAL A 798 -15.34 2.04 -38.97
C VAL A 798 -16.71 2.63 -39.34
N GLN A 799 -17.73 1.78 -39.39
CA GLN A 799 -19.11 2.22 -39.49
C GLN A 799 -19.61 2.66 -38.11
N LEU A 800 -20.08 3.90 -38.03
CA LEU A 800 -20.55 4.48 -36.77
C LEU A 800 -22.07 4.52 -36.66
N ARG A 801 -22.54 4.44 -35.43
CA ARG A 801 -23.92 4.76 -35.04
C ARG A 801 -23.91 5.46 -33.69
N LEU A 802 -24.84 6.38 -33.47
CA LEU A 802 -25.14 6.88 -32.12
C LEU A 802 -26.32 6.11 -31.53
N PRO A 803 -26.30 5.76 -30.23
CA PRO A 803 -27.43 5.13 -29.58
C PRO A 803 -28.49 6.15 -29.19
N ASP A 804 -29.74 5.70 -29.04
CA ASP A 804 -30.85 6.50 -28.49
C ASP A 804 -30.93 6.37 -26.96
N VAL A 805 -29.77 6.35 -26.30
CA VAL A 805 -29.66 6.42 -24.83
C VAL A 805 -28.82 7.62 -24.43
N LYS A 806 -29.05 8.13 -23.21
CA LYS A 806 -28.41 9.35 -22.71
C LYS A 806 -27.78 9.11 -21.34
N GLY A 807 -26.49 9.43 -21.21
CA GLY A 807 -25.75 9.29 -19.95
C GLY A 807 -25.44 7.84 -19.55
N SER A 808 -24.24 7.65 -19.01
CA SER A 808 -23.73 6.36 -18.55
C SER A 808 -24.29 5.93 -17.19
N GLY A 809 -24.78 6.88 -16.38
CA GLY A 809 -25.08 6.64 -14.97
C GLY A 809 -23.88 6.88 -14.04
N ARG A 810 -22.72 7.30 -14.58
CA ARG A 810 -21.53 7.63 -13.78
C ARG A 810 -21.77 8.71 -12.72
N PRO A 811 -22.39 9.88 -13.02
CA PRO A 811 -22.62 10.92 -12.00
C PRO A 811 -23.48 10.46 -10.80
N PRO A 812 -24.64 9.79 -10.99
CA PRO A 812 -25.39 9.27 -9.85
C PRO A 812 -24.62 8.18 -9.09
N TYR A 813 -23.87 7.29 -9.78
CA TYR A 813 -23.05 6.28 -9.11
C TYR A 813 -21.99 6.91 -8.19
N SER A 814 -21.24 7.90 -8.69
CA SER A 814 -20.19 8.60 -7.92
C SER A 814 -20.71 9.41 -6.71
N LYS A 815 -22.03 9.57 -6.59
CA LYS A 815 -22.70 10.29 -5.52
C LYS A 815 -23.64 9.39 -4.72
N GLY A 816 -23.42 8.07 -4.71
CA GLY A 816 -24.22 7.12 -3.92
C GLY A 816 -25.70 7.01 -4.33
N PHE A 817 -26.11 7.45 -5.53
CA PHE A 817 -27.48 7.25 -6.04
C PHE A 817 -27.56 5.91 -6.80
N ILE A 818 -27.31 4.81 -6.09
CA ILE A 818 -27.14 3.47 -6.68
C ILE A 818 -28.39 3.03 -7.45
N ASP A 819 -29.58 3.16 -6.88
CA ASP A 819 -30.83 2.79 -7.57
C ASP A 819 -31.02 3.50 -8.91
N ARG A 820 -30.67 4.78 -8.97
CA ARG A 820 -30.73 5.56 -10.19
C ARG A 820 -29.68 5.11 -11.18
N ALA A 821 -28.45 4.87 -10.72
CA ALA A 821 -27.38 4.33 -11.56
C ALA A 821 -27.79 2.97 -12.13
N ARG A 822 -28.36 2.08 -11.32
CA ARG A 822 -28.89 0.76 -11.73
C ARG A 822 -29.99 0.89 -12.79
N HIS A 823 -30.93 1.82 -12.62
CA HIS A 823 -31.97 2.06 -13.61
C HIS A 823 -31.40 2.53 -14.96
N ILE A 824 -30.43 3.45 -14.94
CA ILE A 824 -29.75 3.94 -16.15
C ILE A 824 -28.95 2.80 -16.80
N ALA A 825 -28.22 2.02 -16.00
CA ALA A 825 -27.47 0.86 -16.48
C ALA A 825 -28.39 -0.15 -17.17
N ARG A 826 -29.51 -0.51 -16.55
CA ARG A 826 -30.50 -1.45 -17.14
C ARG A 826 -31.02 -0.94 -18.47
N ARG A 827 -31.44 0.32 -18.54
CA ARG A 827 -31.90 0.95 -19.78
C ARG A 827 -30.82 0.93 -20.88
N ASN A 828 -29.57 1.18 -20.50
CA ASN A 828 -28.45 1.17 -21.45
C ASN A 828 -28.15 -0.25 -21.94
N VAL A 829 -28.12 -1.25 -21.04
CA VAL A 829 -27.97 -2.67 -21.41
C VAL A 829 -29.09 -3.12 -22.35
N ASP A 830 -30.34 -2.83 -22.03
CA ASP A 830 -31.51 -3.19 -22.86
C ASP A 830 -31.42 -2.60 -24.28
N ALA A 831 -30.83 -1.41 -24.43
CA ALA A 831 -30.69 -0.72 -25.71
C ALA A 831 -29.44 -1.13 -26.50
N LEU A 832 -28.34 -1.45 -25.81
CA LEU A 832 -27.02 -1.66 -26.42
C LEU A 832 -26.70 -3.15 -26.63
N ALA A 833 -27.15 -4.05 -25.75
CA ALA A 833 -26.89 -5.48 -25.87
C ALA A 833 -27.35 -6.08 -27.21
N PRO A 834 -28.54 -5.74 -27.77
CA PRO A 834 -28.94 -6.22 -29.09
C PRO A 834 -28.02 -5.74 -30.22
N LEU A 835 -27.41 -4.55 -30.08
CA LEU A 835 -26.45 -4.05 -31.07
C LEU A 835 -25.15 -4.84 -31.04
N ILE A 836 -24.70 -5.24 -29.85
CA ILE A 836 -23.53 -6.12 -29.71
C ILE A 836 -23.79 -7.48 -30.34
N GLU A 837 -25.00 -8.02 -30.21
CA GLU A 837 -25.41 -9.25 -30.90
C GLU A 837 -25.37 -9.12 -32.43
N ASP A 838 -25.64 -7.92 -32.94
CA ASP A 838 -25.52 -7.56 -34.37
C ASP A 838 -24.07 -7.22 -34.79
N GLY A 839 -23.08 -7.43 -33.91
CA GLY A 839 -21.66 -7.23 -34.16
C GLY A 839 -21.17 -5.79 -34.03
N TRP A 840 -21.83 -4.96 -33.22
CA TRP A 840 -21.40 -3.60 -32.91
C TRP A 840 -20.65 -3.54 -31.58
N ASP A 841 -19.49 -2.89 -31.56
CA ASP A 841 -18.75 -2.57 -30.34
C ASP A 841 -19.24 -1.26 -29.72
N ILE A 842 -19.11 -1.08 -28.40
CA ILE A 842 -19.43 0.17 -27.72
C ILE A 842 -18.15 0.98 -27.51
N VAL A 843 -18.14 2.24 -27.95
CA VAL A 843 -16.96 3.11 -27.85
C VAL A 843 -17.32 4.40 -27.11
N ALA A 844 -16.67 4.66 -25.98
CA ALA A 844 -16.83 5.88 -25.20
C ALA A 844 -15.62 6.82 -25.34
N ILE A 845 -15.87 8.13 -25.31
CA ILE A 845 -14.81 9.15 -25.41
C ILE A 845 -14.31 9.51 -24.01
N GLU A 846 -15.21 9.80 -23.08
CA GLU A 846 -14.84 10.07 -21.68
C GLU A 846 -14.38 8.77 -20.98
N PRO A 847 -13.14 8.74 -20.42
CA PRO A 847 -12.59 7.57 -19.73
C PRO A 847 -13.46 7.01 -18.61
N SER A 848 -14.06 7.87 -17.78
CA SER A 848 -14.91 7.43 -16.68
C SER A 848 -16.18 6.74 -17.17
N ASP A 849 -16.68 7.09 -18.35
CA ASP A 849 -17.86 6.42 -18.92
C ASP A 849 -17.48 5.08 -19.55
N ALA A 850 -16.29 4.95 -20.15
CA ALA A 850 -15.77 3.66 -20.60
C ALA A 850 -15.67 2.67 -19.44
N VAL A 851 -15.06 3.08 -18.32
CA VAL A 851 -14.93 2.22 -17.12
C VAL A 851 -16.28 1.93 -16.48
N MET A 852 -17.28 2.81 -16.62
CA MET A 852 -18.62 2.55 -16.12
C MET A 852 -19.21 1.31 -16.80
N PHE A 853 -19.05 1.18 -18.12
CA PHE A 853 -19.51 0.00 -18.86
C PHE A 853 -18.64 -1.22 -18.61
N GLN A 854 -17.32 -1.05 -18.55
CA GLN A 854 -16.34 -2.13 -18.44
C GLN A 854 -16.31 -2.79 -17.07
N LEU A 855 -16.63 -2.05 -16.01
CA LEU A 855 -16.46 -2.49 -14.62
C LEU A 855 -17.70 -2.22 -13.77
N ASP A 856 -18.10 -0.96 -13.57
CA ASP A 856 -19.11 -0.60 -12.56
C ASP A 856 -20.53 -1.13 -12.86
N TYR A 857 -20.86 -1.40 -14.13
CA TYR A 857 -22.13 -2.02 -14.49
C TYR A 857 -22.29 -3.44 -13.90
N LEU A 858 -21.17 -4.16 -13.73
CA LEU A 858 -21.16 -5.49 -13.13
C LEU A 858 -21.45 -5.47 -11.63
N ASP A 859 -21.22 -4.32 -10.98
CA ASP A 859 -21.61 -4.08 -9.59
C ASP A 859 -23.10 -3.71 -9.45
N LEU A 860 -23.76 -3.32 -10.55
CA LEU A 860 -25.16 -2.86 -10.53
C LEU A 860 -26.13 -3.92 -11.02
N LEU A 861 -25.70 -4.79 -11.94
CA LEU A 861 -26.54 -5.77 -12.63
C LEU A 861 -25.78 -7.10 -12.80
N ASP A 862 -26.36 -8.18 -12.30
CA ASP A 862 -25.81 -9.53 -12.50
C ASP A 862 -26.58 -10.30 -13.59
N ASP A 863 -26.23 -10.05 -14.86
CA ASP A 863 -26.74 -10.85 -15.97
C ASP A 863 -25.77 -10.92 -17.16
N SER A 864 -25.98 -11.94 -18.00
CA SER A 864 -25.13 -12.22 -19.17
C SER A 864 -25.11 -11.12 -20.23
N GLN A 865 -26.14 -10.26 -20.32
CA GLN A 865 -26.16 -9.15 -21.26
C GLN A 865 -25.25 -8.03 -20.77
N THR A 866 -25.25 -7.77 -19.47
CA THR A 866 -24.34 -6.82 -18.81
C THR A 866 -22.89 -7.27 -18.96
N GLN A 867 -22.58 -8.54 -18.68
CA GLN A 867 -21.23 -9.10 -18.88
C GLN A 867 -20.75 -8.95 -20.33
N ARG A 868 -21.63 -9.24 -21.30
CA ARG A 868 -21.30 -9.07 -22.72
C ARG A 868 -21.07 -7.61 -23.08
N LEU A 869 -21.86 -6.70 -22.52
CA LEU A 869 -21.66 -5.26 -22.73
C LEU A 869 -20.31 -4.79 -22.19
N ALA A 870 -19.94 -5.22 -20.98
CA ALA A 870 -18.63 -4.91 -20.39
C ALA A 870 -17.47 -5.39 -21.28
N GLN A 871 -17.54 -6.63 -21.77
CA GLN A 871 -16.52 -7.23 -22.65
C GLN A 871 -16.42 -6.58 -24.04
N ASN A 872 -17.45 -5.86 -24.50
CA ASN A 872 -17.49 -5.22 -25.82
C ASN A 872 -17.54 -3.68 -25.72
N SER A 873 -17.07 -3.12 -24.60
CA SER A 873 -16.99 -1.68 -24.37
C SER A 873 -15.55 -1.20 -24.28
N TYR A 874 -15.23 -0.13 -24.98
CA TYR A 874 -13.87 0.39 -25.14
C TYR A 874 -13.81 1.91 -24.98
N GLY A 875 -12.71 2.44 -24.45
CA GLY A 875 -12.36 3.84 -24.66
C GLY A 875 -11.96 4.08 -26.13
N VAL A 876 -12.12 5.31 -26.63
CA VAL A 876 -11.86 5.59 -28.07
C VAL A 876 -10.43 5.29 -28.51
N MET A 877 -9.43 5.55 -27.67
CA MET A 877 -8.02 5.25 -27.98
C MET A 877 -7.72 3.76 -27.80
N GLU A 878 -8.32 3.12 -26.81
CA GLU A 878 -8.28 1.65 -26.60
C GLU A 878 -8.83 0.93 -27.83
N TYR A 879 -10.01 1.33 -28.32
CA TYR A 879 -10.63 0.73 -29.50
C TYR A 879 -9.75 0.81 -30.75
N LEU A 880 -9.06 1.94 -30.96
CA LEU A 880 -8.14 2.10 -32.08
C LEU A 880 -6.95 1.14 -31.96
N ASP A 881 -6.35 1.05 -30.77
CA ASP A 881 -5.16 0.23 -30.52
C ASP A 881 -5.46 -1.27 -30.53
N THR A 882 -6.48 -1.72 -29.79
CA THR A 882 -6.89 -3.14 -29.67
C THR A 882 -7.15 -3.79 -31.02
N TYR A 883 -7.60 -3.00 -31.98
CA TYR A 883 -8.01 -3.48 -33.30
C TYR A 883 -7.11 -3.01 -34.45
N ASP A 884 -5.95 -2.40 -34.14
CA ASP A 884 -4.96 -1.91 -35.10
C ASP A 884 -5.59 -1.00 -36.18
N LEU A 885 -6.57 -0.18 -35.78
CA LEU A 885 -7.34 0.64 -36.70
C LEU A 885 -6.56 1.88 -37.15
N ASP A 886 -5.64 2.35 -36.32
CA ASP A 886 -4.77 3.49 -36.62
C ASP A 886 -3.71 3.17 -37.69
N ALA A 887 -3.36 1.90 -37.93
CA ALA A 887 -2.44 1.51 -39.00
C ALA A 887 -2.94 1.88 -40.42
N SER A 888 -4.26 2.06 -40.58
CA SER A 888 -4.87 2.50 -41.83
C SER A 888 -4.85 4.03 -42.01
N LEU A 889 -4.53 4.77 -40.94
CA LEU A 889 -4.49 6.22 -40.93
C LEU A 889 -3.11 6.73 -41.39
N PRO A 890 -3.03 7.94 -41.97
CA PRO A 890 -1.75 8.57 -42.26
C PRO A 890 -1.01 8.90 -40.95
N ALA A 891 0.30 8.68 -40.93
CA ALA A 891 1.19 9.17 -39.90
C ALA A 891 1.94 10.43 -40.38
N VAL A 892 2.39 11.26 -39.44
CA VAL A 892 3.24 12.42 -39.69
C VAL A 892 4.62 12.22 -39.06
N ASP A 893 5.62 12.97 -39.49
CA ASP A 893 6.86 13.12 -38.72
C ASP A 893 6.73 14.43 -37.94
N ALA A 894 6.11 14.36 -36.75
CA ALA A 894 5.82 15.55 -35.96
C ALA A 894 6.99 15.88 -35.04
N ASP A 895 7.57 17.08 -35.21
CA ASP A 895 8.53 17.65 -34.25
C ASP A 895 7.90 17.95 -32.88
N GLU A 896 6.56 17.97 -32.80
CA GLU A 896 5.78 18.28 -31.61
C GLU A 896 5.79 17.11 -30.62
N ARG A 897 6.47 17.26 -29.49
CA ARG A 897 6.42 16.31 -28.36
C ARG A 897 5.12 16.46 -27.57
N LEU A 898 4.49 15.34 -27.24
CA LEU A 898 3.29 15.27 -26.41
C LEU A 898 3.64 14.74 -25.01
N VAL A 899 3.19 15.44 -23.98
CA VAL A 899 3.29 15.01 -22.57
C VAL A 899 1.92 14.48 -22.16
N TYR A 900 1.80 13.18 -21.96
CA TYR A 900 0.51 12.51 -21.80
C TYR A 900 0.19 12.22 -20.33
N HIS A 901 -0.91 12.78 -19.85
CA HIS A 901 -1.51 12.40 -18.56
C HIS A 901 -2.68 11.44 -18.78
N GLY A 902 -2.53 10.19 -18.33
CA GLY A 902 -3.60 9.19 -18.30
C GLY A 902 -4.64 9.46 -17.22
N HIS A 903 -5.92 9.25 -17.52
CA HIS A 903 -7.01 9.43 -16.54
C HIS A 903 -6.92 8.38 -15.42
N CYS A 904 -7.26 8.75 -14.18
CA CYS A 904 -7.15 7.82 -13.03
C CYS A 904 -7.93 6.51 -13.23
N HIS A 905 -9.14 6.55 -13.79
CA HIS A 905 -9.89 5.32 -14.13
C HIS A 905 -9.23 4.47 -15.22
N GLN A 906 -8.56 5.08 -16.21
CA GLN A 906 -7.81 4.29 -17.21
C GLN A 906 -6.59 3.63 -16.57
N LYS A 907 -5.89 4.34 -15.68
CA LYS A 907 -4.74 3.79 -14.95
C LYS A 907 -5.17 2.64 -14.03
N ALA A 908 -6.26 2.81 -13.28
CA ALA A 908 -6.82 1.77 -12.42
C ALA A 908 -7.22 0.49 -13.19
N THR A 909 -7.52 0.60 -14.49
CA THR A 909 -7.80 -0.55 -15.37
C THR A 909 -6.68 -0.84 -16.38
N LYS A 910 -5.47 -0.28 -16.19
CA LYS A 910 -4.28 -0.42 -17.08
C LYS A 910 -4.51 -0.12 -18.58
N LYS A 911 -5.40 0.81 -18.91
CA LYS A 911 -5.81 1.15 -20.29
C LYS A 911 -5.27 2.47 -20.82
N ASP A 912 -4.46 3.19 -20.05
CA ASP A 912 -3.91 4.47 -20.46
C ASP A 912 -2.80 4.33 -21.52
N HIS A 913 -2.09 3.19 -21.53
CA HIS A 913 -1.05 2.86 -22.52
C HIS A 913 -1.55 2.90 -23.98
N HIS A 914 -2.83 2.59 -24.23
CA HIS A 914 -3.40 2.58 -25.57
C HIS A 914 -3.30 3.94 -26.27
N ALA A 915 -3.52 5.04 -25.54
CA ALA A 915 -3.39 6.38 -26.10
C ALA A 915 -1.93 6.68 -26.50
N VAL A 916 -0.98 6.23 -25.69
CA VAL A 916 0.46 6.39 -25.94
C VAL A 916 0.86 5.63 -27.20
N GLY A 917 0.43 4.37 -27.33
CA GLY A 917 0.69 3.52 -28.49
C GLY A 917 0.20 4.13 -29.80
N VAL A 918 -1.09 4.52 -29.84
CA VAL A 918 -1.70 5.16 -31.01
C VAL A 918 -1.00 6.47 -31.36
N LEU A 919 -0.77 7.37 -30.41
CA LEU A 919 -0.14 8.66 -30.68
C LEU A 919 1.29 8.51 -31.23
N ARG A 920 2.06 7.54 -30.72
CA ARG A 920 3.40 7.21 -31.24
C ARG A 920 3.33 6.68 -32.67
N ARG A 921 2.38 5.81 -33.00
CA ARG A 921 2.19 5.29 -34.38
C ARG A 921 1.68 6.35 -35.35
N MET A 922 0.92 7.34 -34.87
CA MET A 922 0.58 8.54 -35.63
C MET A 922 1.78 9.48 -35.86
N GLY A 923 2.91 9.19 -35.21
CA GLY A 923 4.22 9.81 -35.44
C GLY A 923 4.55 10.99 -34.53
N TYR A 924 3.91 11.06 -33.36
CA TYR A 924 4.30 11.96 -32.28
C TYR A 924 5.34 11.32 -31.37
N PRO A 925 6.39 12.04 -30.93
CA PRO A 925 7.13 11.72 -29.72
C PRO A 925 6.21 11.87 -28.50
N VAL A 926 6.03 10.81 -27.72
CA VAL A 926 5.12 10.83 -26.55
C VAL A 926 5.86 10.46 -25.28
N GLU A 927 5.78 11.34 -24.28
CA GLU A 927 6.23 11.15 -22.91
C GLU A 927 5.02 10.85 -22.02
N PRO A 928 4.78 9.58 -21.61
CA PRO A 928 3.72 9.24 -20.67
C PRO A 928 4.13 9.59 -19.24
N LEU A 929 3.29 10.33 -18.53
CA LEU A 929 3.53 10.68 -17.13
C LEU A 929 3.00 9.60 -16.18
N ASP A 930 3.82 9.19 -15.20
CA ASP A 930 3.40 8.37 -14.06
C ASP A 930 2.74 9.20 -12.95
N SER A 931 1.80 10.05 -13.34
CA SER A 931 1.03 10.92 -12.44
C SER A 931 -0.15 10.17 -11.80
N GLY A 932 -0.53 10.53 -10.59
CA GLY A 932 -1.75 10.03 -9.95
C GLY A 932 -3.04 10.61 -10.54
N CYS A 933 -4.02 10.90 -9.68
CA CYS A 933 -5.21 11.63 -10.09
C CYS A 933 -4.89 13.11 -10.38
N CYS A 934 -5.63 13.74 -11.29
CA CYS A 934 -5.59 15.21 -11.47
C CYS A 934 -6.24 15.99 -10.31
N GLY A 935 -6.78 15.33 -9.29
CA GLY A 935 -7.45 15.98 -8.15
C GLY A 935 -8.88 16.46 -8.39
N MET A 936 -9.41 16.44 -9.63
CA MET A 936 -10.80 16.86 -9.88
C MET A 936 -11.83 15.78 -9.55
N ALA A 937 -11.55 14.52 -9.90
CA ALA A 937 -12.39 13.36 -9.64
C ALA A 937 -13.92 13.60 -9.78
N GLY A 938 -14.33 14.11 -10.95
CA GLY A 938 -15.73 14.47 -11.20
C GLY A 938 -16.13 15.76 -10.49
N SER A 939 -17.11 15.68 -9.58
CA SER A 939 -17.59 16.87 -8.85
C SER A 939 -16.73 17.25 -7.65
N PHE A 940 -15.89 16.34 -7.15
CA PHE A 940 -15.07 16.53 -5.95
C PHE A 940 -14.28 17.85 -6.01
N GLY A 941 -13.50 18.08 -7.08
CA GLY A 941 -12.72 19.31 -7.23
C GLY A 941 -13.53 20.59 -7.48
N TYR A 942 -14.85 20.48 -7.71
CA TYR A 942 -15.77 21.62 -7.76
C TYR A 942 -16.33 22.01 -6.40
N GLU A 943 -16.23 21.15 -5.39
CA GLU A 943 -16.77 21.42 -4.06
C GLU A 943 -15.83 22.36 -3.29
N ALA A 944 -16.40 23.37 -2.64
CA ALA A 944 -15.65 24.48 -2.05
C ALA A 944 -14.70 24.02 -0.93
N GLU A 945 -15.15 23.07 -0.12
CA GLU A 945 -14.40 22.41 0.95
C GLU A 945 -13.25 21.54 0.41
N HIS A 946 -13.40 20.98 -0.79
CA HIS A 946 -12.43 20.08 -1.41
C HIS A 946 -11.42 20.79 -2.33
N TYR A 947 -11.55 22.10 -2.53
CA TYR A 947 -10.72 22.84 -3.49
C TYR A 947 -9.22 22.74 -3.17
N SER A 948 -8.81 22.94 -1.91
CA SER A 948 -7.39 22.84 -1.51
C SER A 948 -6.86 21.42 -1.69
N MET A 949 -7.61 20.42 -1.25
CA MET A 949 -7.28 19.00 -1.44
C MET A 949 -7.13 18.66 -2.93
N SER A 950 -8.04 19.15 -3.76
CA SER A 950 -8.00 18.99 -5.21
C SER A 950 -6.74 19.58 -5.84
N LYS A 951 -6.27 20.74 -5.36
CA LYS A 951 -5.00 21.34 -5.79
C LYS A 951 -3.79 20.58 -5.26
N ALA A 952 -3.83 20.11 -4.02
CA ALA A 952 -2.76 19.33 -3.40
C ALA A 952 -2.52 18.01 -4.14
N ILE A 953 -3.60 17.28 -4.47
CA ILE A 953 -3.52 16.05 -5.28
C ILE A 953 -2.89 16.34 -6.66
N ALA A 954 -3.25 17.47 -7.27
CA ALA A 954 -2.75 17.84 -8.59
C ALA A 954 -1.30 18.32 -8.60
N ALA A 955 -0.72 18.70 -7.46
CA ALA A 955 0.65 19.20 -7.37
C ALA A 955 1.66 18.19 -7.95
N ILE A 956 1.50 16.90 -7.65
CA ILE A 956 2.35 15.83 -8.22
C ILE A 956 2.30 15.81 -9.75
N LEU A 957 1.11 16.00 -10.34
CA LEU A 957 0.96 16.07 -11.79
C LEU A 957 1.61 17.34 -12.35
N TYR A 958 1.48 18.47 -11.66
CA TYR A 958 2.09 19.74 -12.08
C TYR A 958 3.62 19.67 -12.07
N ASP A 959 4.21 19.12 -11.02
CA ASP A 959 5.65 18.94 -10.90
C ASP A 959 6.20 18.08 -12.06
N GLN A 960 5.54 16.94 -12.34
CA GLN A 960 5.92 16.08 -13.47
C GLN A 960 5.75 16.75 -14.85
N ILE A 961 4.79 17.65 -15.00
CA ILE A 961 4.62 18.44 -16.23
C ILE A 961 5.76 19.46 -16.36
N ASP A 962 6.14 20.12 -15.27
CA ASP A 962 7.17 21.16 -15.27
C ASP A 962 8.57 20.58 -15.56
N ASP A 963 8.79 19.30 -15.26
CA ASP A 963 10.03 18.57 -15.56
C ASP A 963 10.21 18.19 -17.05
N VAL A 964 9.15 18.31 -17.87
CA VAL A 964 9.17 17.86 -19.27
C VAL A 964 8.64 18.92 -20.23
N GLU A 965 9.44 19.29 -21.22
CA GLU A 965 8.98 20.16 -22.31
C GLU A 965 8.05 19.42 -23.27
N GLY A 966 6.87 19.97 -23.55
CA GLY A 966 5.99 19.49 -24.61
C GLY A 966 4.54 19.98 -24.48
N THR A 967 3.69 19.56 -25.41
CA THR A 967 2.25 19.85 -25.34
C THR A 967 1.56 18.85 -24.44
N VAL A 968 0.97 19.31 -23.34
CA VAL A 968 0.19 18.46 -22.43
C VAL A 968 -1.06 17.94 -23.13
N VAL A 969 -1.33 16.63 -23.02
CA VAL A 969 -2.49 15.95 -23.58
C VAL A 969 -3.17 15.12 -22.48
N ALA A 970 -4.48 15.24 -22.35
CA ALA A 970 -5.26 14.50 -21.35
C ALA A 970 -6.63 14.07 -21.92
N PRO A 971 -7.10 12.84 -21.65
CA PRO A 971 -8.35 12.33 -22.22
C PRO A 971 -9.61 12.76 -21.43
N GLY A 972 -9.53 12.89 -20.10
CA GLY A 972 -10.72 13.19 -19.30
C GLY A 972 -11.11 14.66 -19.26
N THR A 973 -12.41 14.96 -19.30
CA THR A 973 -12.94 16.33 -19.21
C THR A 973 -12.51 17.02 -17.91
N SER A 974 -12.57 16.29 -16.79
CA SER A 974 -12.18 16.78 -15.47
C SER A 974 -10.67 17.08 -15.42
N CYS A 975 -9.84 16.17 -15.92
CA CYS A 975 -8.38 16.38 -16.00
C CYS A 975 -8.03 17.60 -16.83
N ARG A 976 -8.63 17.74 -18.02
CA ARG A 976 -8.40 18.89 -18.90
C ARG A 976 -8.84 20.20 -18.25
N THR A 977 -9.85 20.18 -17.37
CA THR A 977 -10.30 21.36 -16.62
C THR A 977 -9.30 21.75 -15.54
N GLN A 978 -8.80 20.78 -14.76
CA GLN A 978 -7.74 21.03 -13.77
C GLN A 978 -6.49 21.65 -14.40
N LEU A 979 -6.11 21.13 -15.57
CA LEU A 979 -4.88 21.52 -16.23
C LEU A 979 -4.96 22.92 -16.85
N VAL A 980 -6.15 23.50 -17.08
CA VAL A 980 -6.28 24.91 -17.50
C VAL A 980 -5.66 25.85 -16.46
N ASP A 981 -5.72 25.49 -15.17
CA ASP A 981 -5.13 26.30 -14.10
C ASP A 981 -3.60 26.35 -14.16
N HIS A 982 -2.95 25.45 -14.94
CA HIS A 982 -1.49 25.27 -14.98
C HIS A 982 -0.89 25.40 -16.38
N THR A 983 -1.69 25.29 -17.44
CA THR A 983 -1.25 25.32 -18.83
C THR A 983 -1.73 26.59 -19.55
N GLU A 984 -0.95 27.08 -20.53
CA GLU A 984 -1.30 28.30 -21.27
C GLU A 984 -2.60 28.15 -22.08
N GLU A 985 -2.83 26.96 -22.62
CA GLU A 985 -4.01 26.59 -23.39
C GLU A 985 -4.61 25.30 -22.85
N LYS A 986 -5.93 25.16 -22.97
CA LYS A 986 -6.61 23.93 -22.55
C LYS A 986 -6.02 22.71 -23.25
N PRO A 987 -5.56 21.68 -22.51
CA PRO A 987 -4.99 20.49 -23.11
C PRO A 987 -5.98 19.84 -24.09
N PRO A 988 -5.52 19.47 -25.30
CA PRO A 988 -6.33 18.72 -26.24
C PRO A 988 -6.56 17.28 -25.77
N HIS A 989 -7.64 16.69 -26.24
CA HIS A 989 -7.88 15.26 -26.10
C HIS A 989 -6.97 14.47 -27.07
N PRO A 990 -6.46 13.26 -26.72
CA PRO A 990 -5.66 12.43 -27.64
C PRO A 990 -6.28 12.26 -29.03
N ILE A 991 -7.58 11.97 -29.11
CA ILE A 991 -8.31 11.86 -30.38
C ILE A 991 -8.30 13.13 -31.24
N GLU A 992 -8.20 14.32 -30.64
CA GLU A 992 -8.10 15.59 -31.37
C GLU A 992 -6.73 15.71 -32.04
N LYS A 993 -5.66 15.22 -31.39
CA LYS A 993 -4.32 15.12 -32.01
C LYS A 993 -4.32 14.12 -33.15
N THR A 994 -4.93 12.94 -32.98
CA THR A 994 -5.09 11.96 -34.06
C THR A 994 -5.87 12.56 -35.25
N ALA A 995 -6.93 13.32 -34.99
CA ALA A 995 -7.70 13.98 -36.04
C ALA A 995 -6.91 15.08 -36.78
N ALA A 996 -6.05 15.83 -36.07
CA ALA A 996 -5.23 16.89 -36.67
C ALA A 996 -4.26 16.34 -37.74
N VAL A 997 -3.78 15.10 -37.58
CA VAL A 997 -2.94 14.43 -38.59
C VAL A 997 -3.68 14.21 -39.91
N LEU A 998 -4.97 13.87 -39.84
CA LEU A 998 -5.83 13.69 -41.03
C LEU A 998 -6.06 14.99 -41.80
N ASP A 999 -5.99 16.13 -41.12
CA ASP A 999 -6.17 17.44 -41.75
C ASP A 999 -4.86 17.89 -42.43
N ARG A 1000 -3.71 17.72 -41.77
CA ARG A 1000 -2.38 18.06 -42.32
C ARG A 1000 -2.06 17.30 -43.62
N THR A 1001 -2.46 16.04 -43.71
CA THR A 1001 -2.24 15.19 -44.89
C THR A 1001 -3.20 15.45 -46.05
N LYS A 1002 -4.28 16.23 -45.85
CA LYS A 1002 -5.16 16.68 -46.95
C LYS A 1002 -4.69 17.98 -47.59
N GLU A 1003 -3.86 18.76 -46.87
CA GLU A 1003 -3.30 20.03 -47.34
C GLU A 1003 -1.95 19.85 -48.06
N SER A 1004 -1.26 18.73 -47.83
CA SER A 1004 -0.09 18.24 -48.60
C SER A 1004 -0.52 17.46 -49.85
#